data_AF-A0AAX3WVN0-F1
#
_entry.id   AF-A0AAX3WVN0-F1
#
_cell.length_a   1.000
_cell.length_b   1.000
_cell.length_c   1.000
_cell.angle_alpha   90.00
_cell.angle_beta   90.00
_cell.angle_gamma   90.00
#
_symmetry.space_group_name_H-M   'P 1'
#
loop_
_entity.id
_entity.type
_entity.pdbx_description
1 polymer ?
#
loop_
_entity_poly.entity_id
_entity_poly.type
_entity_poly.pdbx_seq_one_letter_code
_entity_poly.pdbx_strand_id
1 'polypeptide(L)'
;MKTKSIKYGILFTLFFIMMIIKIPFTYANEGEYDFDDNPDGSVTIKAYTGTGGTVVIPDQLSGKVVTGIDSWVFNNKKLTSITIPETITTIGAYAFYQNQLTSVTLPSSITSISDGAFSLNQLTNVTLPNNLISIGSYAFSGNLLEHIGIPNSVINIGNHAFSNNDIVSVKIPNGMEIIGESAFAGNDIESIDIPESMKIIGAAAFSNNYLKVIRIHSKDIDIGDDVFIGHHPDMIIYAPNSSTAKEYAEKSNIKFQVLKYTVLFETNGGTSIDSQDIELNKKVNQPNNSIKLGYAFEGWYKDTSFIELWQFHSDFVTADTTLYAKWTSKPDVEVLFESNDGSVVAPEHMRYNDKLPEPSNPTKANFIFEGWYKDADLTEKWNFATDRVQANIILYAKWAINEHTLSFVSNGGTAVPPQTIAYNEKAIKPQNPIRIGYVFEGWYKDSDHTEKWDFAMDRVQANIILYAKWAIKEHTLSFESNDGTAVSPQTIAYNEKAIKPQNPIRIGYVFEGWYKDQNFTTQWYFDTNVVTEDTKLYAKWRADSSTGGGGYSPNPTPNPTPIPKEPTPVPEYPKPTPEQPKPEKPDSVPVEPVEPQSPKPTPQPEEDITFSDVPKDHWAWTMIQAMAKQGVITGYPDGTFKPNAPVQRQHVALMLARAMELEPKKEALAFNDISATHPYAEVIQQVQQAGLFDGVNGNFNPTANMTRAQMAKVLVLAFHLTSTEKETFHDVPATHWAYDYIAILAANGIALGDNGNFKPEDYITRAQFAAFLHRALQQ
;
A
#
# COMPACT_ATOMS: atom_id res chain seq x y z
N MET A 1 -4.65 -39.93 28.21
CA MET A 1 -5.44 -41.19 28.16
C MET A 1 -6.69 -40.94 27.32
N LYS A 2 -6.95 -41.85 26.38
CA LYS A 2 -8.19 -42.05 25.58
C LYS A 2 -8.58 -40.97 24.55
N THR A 3 -8.18 -41.28 23.32
CA THR A 3 -8.70 -40.91 21.99
C THR A 3 -10.22 -40.73 21.87
N LYS A 4 -10.65 -39.69 21.14
CA LYS A 4 -11.88 -39.71 20.30
C LYS A 4 -11.66 -38.90 19.03
N SER A 5 -11.78 -39.61 17.91
CA SER A 5 -11.80 -39.13 16.53
C SER A 5 -13.18 -38.52 16.22
N ILE A 6 -13.23 -37.31 15.67
CA ILE A 6 -14.44 -36.75 15.06
C ILE A 6 -14.12 -36.43 13.60
N LYS A 7 -14.73 -37.21 12.70
CA LYS A 7 -14.82 -36.93 11.26
C LYS A 7 -16.02 -36.00 11.05
N TYR A 8 -15.81 -34.85 10.43
CA TYR A 8 -16.90 -34.01 9.94
C TYR A 8 -17.52 -34.62 8.68
N GLY A 9 -18.85 -34.68 8.69
CA GLY A 9 -19.69 -35.19 7.62
C GLY A 9 -19.87 -34.16 6.51
N ILE A 10 -19.83 -34.68 5.28
CA ILE A 10 -20.33 -34.03 4.07
C ILE A 10 -21.85 -34.03 4.13
N LEU A 11 -22.44 -32.86 3.90
CA LEU A 11 -23.87 -32.65 3.73
C LEU A 11 -24.36 -33.46 2.52
N PHE A 12 -25.12 -34.53 2.78
CA PHE A 12 -25.73 -35.37 1.75
C PHE A 12 -27.25 -35.28 1.89
N THR A 13 -27.87 -34.47 1.04
CA THR A 13 -29.28 -34.55 0.71
C THR A 13 -29.52 -35.79 -0.14
N LEU A 14 -29.80 -36.96 0.45
CA LEU A 14 -30.44 -38.07 -0.27
C LEU A 14 -31.44 -38.82 0.62
N PHE A 15 -32.70 -38.70 0.19
CA PHE A 15 -33.61 -39.80 -0.10
C PHE A 15 -33.50 -41.06 0.77
N PHE A 16 -34.57 -41.25 1.56
CA PHE A 16 -34.96 -42.45 2.26
C PHE A 16 -34.79 -43.72 1.38
N ILE A 17 -33.77 -44.53 1.65
CA ILE A 17 -33.75 -45.95 1.24
C ILE A 17 -33.87 -46.75 2.52
N MET A 18 -35.07 -47.30 2.69
CA MET A 18 -35.44 -48.25 3.74
C MET A 18 -34.64 -49.55 3.51
N MET A 19 -33.48 -49.68 4.15
CA MET A 19 -32.78 -50.96 4.22
C MET A 19 -33.44 -51.79 5.33
N ILE A 20 -34.22 -52.79 4.91
CA ILE A 20 -34.90 -53.75 5.78
C ILE A 20 -33.83 -54.56 6.52
N ILE A 21 -33.41 -54.08 7.69
CA ILE A 21 -32.87 -54.94 8.74
C ILE A 21 -34.10 -55.48 9.48
N LYS A 22 -34.41 -56.76 9.25
CA LYS A 22 -35.43 -57.52 10.00
C LYS A 22 -34.99 -57.67 11.46
N ILE A 23 -35.11 -56.60 12.24
CA ILE A 23 -35.41 -56.71 13.67
C ILE A 23 -36.90 -57.06 13.72
N PRO A 24 -37.34 -58.09 14.46
CA PRO A 24 -38.76 -58.36 14.61
C PRO A 24 -39.38 -57.19 15.38
N PHE A 25 -39.93 -56.21 14.65
CA PHE A 25 -40.88 -55.29 15.23
C PHE A 25 -42.12 -56.11 15.56
N THR A 26 -42.33 -56.38 16.84
CA THR A 26 -43.65 -56.74 17.33
C THR A 26 -44.51 -55.49 17.19
N TYR A 27 -45.31 -55.42 16.13
CA TYR A 27 -46.46 -54.53 16.13
C TYR A 27 -47.28 -54.89 17.35
N ALA A 28 -47.59 -53.90 18.18
CA ALA A 28 -48.57 -54.08 19.23
C ALA A 28 -49.88 -54.60 18.58
N ASN A 29 -50.45 -55.66 19.13
CA ASN A 29 -51.71 -56.19 18.60
C ASN A 29 -52.78 -55.10 18.76
N GLU A 30 -53.70 -54.91 17.80
CA GLU A 30 -54.79 -53.93 17.95
C GLU A 30 -55.56 -54.12 19.28
N GLY A 31 -55.68 -55.36 19.76
CA GLY A 31 -56.31 -55.69 21.04
C GLY A 31 -55.56 -55.21 22.29
N GLU A 32 -54.35 -54.65 22.14
CA GLU A 32 -53.62 -54.00 23.24
C GLU A 32 -54.07 -52.55 23.45
N TYR A 33 -54.82 -51.97 22.52
CA TYR A 33 -55.30 -50.59 22.57
C TYR A 33 -56.80 -50.52 22.84
N ASP A 34 -57.18 -49.66 23.78
CA ASP A 34 -58.54 -49.15 23.93
C ASP A 34 -58.59 -47.72 23.37
N PHE A 35 -59.67 -47.35 22.68
CA PHE A 35 -59.77 -46.06 21.98
C PHE A 35 -61.21 -45.52 21.93
N ASP A 36 -61.33 -44.19 21.94
CA ASP A 36 -62.59 -43.47 21.80
C ASP A 36 -62.71 -42.89 20.38
N ASP A 37 -63.92 -42.90 19.82
CA ASP A 37 -64.25 -42.29 18.52
C ASP A 37 -64.36 -40.76 18.63
N ASN A 38 -63.70 -40.05 17.71
CA ASN A 38 -63.78 -38.60 17.59
C ASN A 38 -64.93 -38.18 16.65
N PRO A 39 -65.52 -36.98 16.80
CA PRO A 39 -66.61 -36.50 15.93
C PRO A 39 -66.26 -36.37 14.45
N ASP A 40 -64.97 -36.25 14.12
CA ASP A 40 -64.45 -36.16 12.75
C ASP A 40 -64.19 -37.52 12.09
N GLY A 41 -64.47 -38.63 12.79
CA GLY A 41 -64.25 -39.99 12.32
C GLY A 41 -62.85 -40.55 12.60
N SER A 42 -61.97 -39.79 13.23
CA SER A 42 -60.69 -40.28 13.76
C SER A 42 -60.86 -40.96 15.14
N VAL A 43 -59.78 -41.48 15.71
CA VAL A 43 -59.79 -42.09 17.05
C VAL A 43 -58.67 -41.57 17.96
N THR A 44 -58.94 -41.59 19.26
CA THR A 44 -57.99 -41.24 20.33
C THR A 44 -57.71 -42.47 21.20
N ILE A 45 -56.43 -42.82 21.39
CA ILE A 45 -56.06 -43.95 22.26
C ILE A 45 -56.31 -43.58 23.71
N LYS A 46 -57.05 -44.42 24.44
CA LYS A 46 -57.46 -44.22 25.84
C LYS A 46 -56.69 -45.11 26.81
N ALA A 47 -56.27 -46.30 26.38
CA ALA A 47 -55.45 -47.19 27.19
C ALA A 47 -54.55 -48.09 26.34
N TYR A 48 -53.41 -48.47 26.90
CA TYR A 48 -52.51 -49.49 26.35
C TYR A 48 -52.27 -50.60 27.38
N THR A 49 -52.56 -51.85 27.01
CA THR A 49 -52.45 -53.03 27.87
C THR A 49 -51.25 -53.93 27.54
N GLY A 50 -50.55 -53.63 26.44
CA GLY A 50 -49.39 -54.42 26.00
C GLY A 50 -48.21 -54.37 26.96
N THR A 51 -47.28 -55.30 26.76
CA THR A 51 -46.03 -55.35 27.52
C THR A 51 -45.09 -54.23 27.07
N GLY A 52 -44.23 -53.74 27.97
CA GLY A 52 -43.26 -52.66 27.69
C GLY A 52 -42.25 -52.95 26.59
N GLY A 53 -41.15 -52.18 26.56
CA GLY A 53 -40.10 -52.30 25.55
C GLY A 53 -40.32 -51.35 24.36
N THR A 54 -40.17 -51.86 23.14
CA THR A 54 -40.30 -51.04 21.92
C THR A 54 -41.73 -51.07 21.40
N VAL A 55 -42.38 -49.92 21.33
CA VAL A 55 -43.77 -49.78 20.85
C VAL A 55 -43.81 -48.90 19.60
N VAL A 56 -44.60 -49.31 18.61
CA VAL A 56 -44.95 -48.51 17.43
C VAL A 56 -46.44 -48.24 17.49
N ILE A 57 -46.82 -46.97 17.68
CA ILE A 57 -48.24 -46.59 17.67
C ILE A 57 -48.75 -46.71 16.23
N PRO A 58 -49.86 -47.44 16.00
CA PRO A 58 -50.41 -47.57 14.65
C PRO A 58 -51.00 -46.24 14.17
N ASP A 59 -50.91 -45.99 12.86
CA ASP A 59 -51.55 -44.84 12.20
C ASP A 59 -53.07 -45.02 12.08
N GLN A 60 -53.56 -46.26 12.17
CA GLN A 60 -54.97 -46.61 12.15
C GLN A 60 -55.32 -47.67 13.21
N LEU A 61 -56.50 -47.55 13.83
CA LEU A 61 -57.11 -48.58 14.65
C LEU A 61 -58.52 -48.87 14.11
N SER A 62 -58.83 -50.13 13.82
CA SER A 62 -60.13 -50.50 13.22
C SER A 62 -60.48 -49.71 11.94
N GLY A 63 -59.47 -49.38 11.13
CA GLY A 63 -59.60 -48.62 9.88
C GLY A 63 -59.83 -47.11 10.05
N LYS A 64 -59.78 -46.58 11.29
CA LYS A 64 -59.89 -45.15 11.59
C LYS A 64 -58.52 -44.57 11.91
N VAL A 65 -58.24 -43.35 11.44
CA VAL A 65 -56.95 -42.68 11.66
C VAL A 65 -56.78 -42.35 13.15
N VAL A 66 -55.63 -42.70 13.72
CA VAL A 66 -55.29 -42.36 15.10
C VAL A 66 -54.74 -40.94 15.15
N THR A 67 -55.43 -40.03 15.84
CA THR A 67 -55.10 -38.61 15.88
C THR A 67 -54.74 -38.09 17.27
N GLY A 68 -54.95 -38.90 18.32
CA GLY A 68 -54.66 -38.49 19.69
C GLY A 68 -54.24 -39.63 20.59
N ILE A 69 -53.50 -39.27 21.64
CA ILE A 69 -53.15 -40.13 22.77
C ILE A 69 -53.70 -39.44 24.02
N ASP A 70 -54.60 -40.09 24.75
CA ASP A 70 -55.16 -39.53 25.97
C ASP A 70 -54.13 -39.54 27.12
N SER A 71 -54.50 -38.93 28.23
CA SER A 71 -53.65 -38.83 29.42
C SER A 71 -53.35 -40.22 29.99
N TRP A 72 -52.13 -40.41 30.50
CA TRP A 72 -51.68 -41.63 31.20
C TRP A 72 -51.62 -42.93 30.38
N VAL A 73 -51.91 -42.92 29.07
CA VAL A 73 -52.05 -44.14 28.24
C VAL A 73 -50.85 -45.09 28.33
N PHE A 74 -49.63 -44.56 28.25
CA PHE A 74 -48.38 -45.32 28.30
C PHE A 74 -47.61 -45.11 29.62
N ASN A 75 -48.25 -44.61 30.67
CA ASN A 75 -47.61 -44.39 31.96
C ASN A 75 -47.04 -45.69 32.56
N ASN A 76 -45.79 -45.65 33.01
CA ASN A 76 -45.12 -46.73 33.74
C ASN A 76 -45.20 -48.10 33.03
N LYS A 77 -45.06 -48.10 31.71
CA LYS A 77 -45.10 -49.31 30.88
C LYS A 77 -43.73 -49.93 30.69
N LYS A 78 -42.65 -49.33 31.19
CA LYS A 78 -41.26 -49.74 30.96
C LYS A 78 -40.93 -49.72 29.46
N LEU A 79 -41.42 -48.70 28.74
CA LEU A 79 -41.07 -48.48 27.34
C LEU A 79 -39.60 -48.08 27.22
N THR A 80 -38.87 -48.72 26.30
CA THR A 80 -37.49 -48.38 25.94
C THR A 80 -37.42 -47.55 24.66
N SER A 81 -38.42 -47.66 23.79
CA SER A 81 -38.54 -46.88 22.56
C SER A 81 -40.02 -46.74 22.17
N ILE A 82 -40.36 -45.60 21.57
CA ILE A 82 -41.70 -45.32 21.05
C ILE A 82 -41.59 -44.71 19.65
N THR A 83 -42.41 -45.18 18.72
CA THR A 83 -42.63 -44.52 17.42
C THR A 83 -44.03 -43.92 17.41
N ILE A 84 -44.11 -42.59 17.26
CA ILE A 84 -45.35 -41.82 17.22
C ILE A 84 -45.61 -41.42 15.75
N PRO A 85 -46.72 -41.82 15.13
CA PRO A 85 -46.99 -41.50 13.72
C PRO A 85 -47.39 -40.03 13.54
N GLU A 86 -47.13 -39.48 12.35
CA GLU A 86 -47.45 -38.09 11.99
C GLU A 86 -48.96 -37.76 12.03
N THR A 87 -49.82 -38.79 12.06
CA THR A 87 -51.27 -38.64 12.23
C THR A 87 -51.64 -38.12 13.62
N ILE A 88 -50.79 -38.33 14.63
CA ILE A 88 -51.01 -37.85 15.99
C ILE A 88 -50.87 -36.33 16.04
N THR A 89 -51.94 -35.68 16.49
CA THR A 89 -52.03 -34.22 16.66
C THR A 89 -52.04 -33.80 18.13
N THR A 90 -52.38 -34.71 19.04
CA THR A 90 -52.48 -34.45 20.48
C THR A 90 -51.85 -35.58 21.31
N ILE A 91 -51.10 -35.19 22.34
CA ILE A 91 -50.53 -36.10 23.35
C ILE A 91 -50.95 -35.58 24.71
N GLY A 92 -51.73 -36.37 25.44
CA GLY A 92 -52.31 -36.03 26.72
C GLY A 92 -51.28 -35.93 27.85
N ALA A 93 -51.73 -35.39 28.98
CA ALA A 93 -50.88 -35.20 30.15
C ALA A 93 -50.39 -36.55 30.68
N TYR A 94 -49.12 -36.63 31.06
CA TYR A 94 -48.47 -37.82 31.59
C TYR A 94 -48.56 -39.07 30.68
N ALA A 95 -48.83 -38.89 29.38
CA ALA A 95 -49.04 -40.01 28.44
C ALA A 95 -47.88 -41.01 28.45
N PHE A 96 -46.62 -40.55 28.52
CA PHE A 96 -45.41 -41.37 28.56
C PHE A 96 -44.63 -41.25 29.88
N TYR A 97 -45.31 -40.84 30.96
CA TYR A 97 -44.70 -40.67 32.28
C TYR A 97 -44.03 -41.96 32.78
N GLN A 98 -42.89 -41.82 33.46
CA GLN A 98 -42.20 -42.90 34.18
C GLN A 98 -41.83 -44.12 33.30
N ASN A 99 -41.16 -43.88 32.17
CA ASN A 99 -40.67 -44.94 31.28
C ASN A 99 -39.12 -44.96 31.21
N GLN A 100 -38.57 -45.67 30.22
CA GLN A 100 -37.13 -45.81 29.97
C GLN A 100 -36.78 -45.34 28.56
N LEU A 101 -37.55 -44.39 28.02
CA LEU A 101 -37.34 -43.88 26.67
C LEU A 101 -36.01 -43.12 26.62
N THR A 102 -35.18 -43.43 25.62
CA THR A 102 -33.89 -42.75 25.40
C THR A 102 -33.97 -41.61 24.38
N SER A 103 -34.97 -41.65 23.50
CA SER A 103 -35.23 -40.60 22.51
C SER A 103 -36.69 -40.57 22.08
N VAL A 104 -37.18 -39.39 21.71
CA VAL A 104 -38.52 -39.20 21.11
C VAL A 104 -38.44 -38.19 19.97
N THR A 105 -39.10 -38.52 18.86
CA THR A 105 -39.41 -37.57 17.77
C THR A 105 -40.91 -37.28 17.80
N LEU A 106 -41.26 -36.00 17.91
CA LEU A 106 -42.65 -35.56 17.94
C LEU A 106 -43.17 -35.26 16.53
N PRO A 107 -44.43 -35.62 16.22
CA PRO A 107 -45.10 -35.24 14.99
C PRO A 107 -45.05 -33.74 14.71
N SER A 108 -44.95 -33.38 13.43
CA SER A 108 -44.90 -31.98 12.97
C SER A 108 -46.20 -31.20 13.18
N SER A 109 -47.31 -31.89 13.46
CA SER A 109 -48.62 -31.28 13.71
C SER A 109 -48.81 -30.80 15.15
N ILE A 110 -47.96 -31.24 16.08
CA ILE A 110 -48.08 -30.90 17.52
C ILE A 110 -47.75 -29.43 17.74
N THR A 111 -48.71 -28.70 18.31
CA THR A 111 -48.56 -27.28 18.67
C THR A 111 -48.37 -27.06 20.16
N SER A 112 -48.60 -28.06 21.01
CA SER A 112 -48.39 -27.96 22.46
C SER A 112 -48.07 -29.32 23.06
N ILE A 113 -47.16 -29.36 24.03
CA ILE A 113 -46.81 -30.57 24.79
C ILE A 113 -47.48 -30.47 26.15
N SER A 114 -48.33 -31.45 26.50
CA SER A 114 -49.06 -31.44 27.77
C SER A 114 -48.18 -31.72 28.99
N ASP A 115 -48.73 -31.42 30.16
CA ASP A 115 -48.04 -31.55 31.44
C ASP A 115 -47.53 -32.98 31.67
N GLY A 116 -46.27 -33.10 32.08
CA GLY A 116 -45.63 -34.37 32.44
C GLY A 116 -45.55 -35.41 31.32
N ALA A 117 -45.88 -35.06 30.07
CA ALA A 117 -46.05 -36.02 28.98
C ALA A 117 -44.86 -36.98 28.80
N PHE A 118 -43.63 -36.51 29.03
CA PHE A 118 -42.39 -37.28 28.92
C PHE A 118 -41.51 -37.23 30.18
N SER A 119 -42.11 -36.93 31.35
CA SER A 119 -41.36 -36.86 32.61
C SER A 119 -40.92 -38.23 33.12
N LEU A 120 -39.80 -38.26 33.87
CA LEU A 120 -39.18 -39.45 34.46
C LEU A 120 -38.87 -40.52 33.41
N ASN A 121 -38.10 -40.15 32.40
CA ASN A 121 -37.58 -41.04 31.37
C ASN A 121 -36.03 -41.04 31.39
N GLN A 122 -35.40 -41.54 30.33
CA GLN A 122 -33.94 -41.54 30.15
C GLN A 122 -33.58 -40.77 28.87
N LEU A 123 -34.38 -39.75 28.52
CA LEU A 123 -34.24 -39.05 27.24
C LEU A 123 -32.91 -38.31 27.20
N THR A 124 -32.07 -38.64 26.24
CA THR A 124 -30.84 -37.90 25.92
C THR A 124 -31.01 -36.99 24.71
N ASN A 125 -32.09 -37.19 23.93
CA ASN A 125 -32.42 -36.38 22.76
C ASN A 125 -33.94 -36.31 22.55
N VAL A 126 -34.43 -35.10 22.25
CA VAL A 126 -35.81 -34.83 21.86
C VAL A 126 -35.81 -33.88 20.67
N THR A 127 -36.56 -34.23 19.62
CA THR A 127 -36.80 -33.32 18.49
C THR A 127 -38.17 -32.66 18.64
N LEU A 128 -38.16 -31.35 18.90
CA LEU A 128 -39.38 -30.53 19.02
C LEU A 128 -39.85 -30.05 17.64
N PRO A 129 -41.17 -29.97 17.39
CA PRO A 129 -41.70 -29.53 16.10
C PRO A 129 -41.61 -28.00 15.94
N ASN A 130 -41.37 -27.53 14.71
CA ASN A 130 -41.08 -26.11 14.43
C ASN A 130 -42.23 -25.13 14.69
N ASN A 131 -43.47 -25.63 14.81
CA ASN A 131 -44.71 -24.88 15.07
C ASN A 131 -45.17 -25.02 16.55
N LEU A 132 -44.33 -25.57 17.42
CA LEU A 132 -44.63 -25.72 18.84
C LEU A 132 -44.82 -24.35 19.51
N ILE A 133 -45.95 -24.14 20.16
CA ILE A 133 -46.30 -22.86 20.81
C ILE A 133 -46.04 -22.91 22.31
N SER A 134 -46.28 -24.05 22.96
CA SER A 134 -46.16 -24.18 24.42
C SER A 134 -45.63 -25.54 24.88
N ILE A 135 -44.91 -25.51 25.99
CA ILE A 135 -44.40 -26.69 26.69
C ILE A 135 -44.99 -26.70 28.09
N GLY A 136 -45.76 -27.74 28.42
CA GLY A 136 -46.47 -27.88 29.68
C GLY A 136 -45.56 -28.08 30.89
N SER A 137 -46.17 -28.01 32.07
CA SER A 137 -45.46 -28.19 33.33
C SER A 137 -44.94 -29.62 33.45
N TYR A 138 -43.73 -29.79 33.96
CA TYR A 138 -43.04 -31.08 34.08
C TYR A 138 -42.82 -31.83 32.76
N ALA A 139 -43.12 -31.28 31.58
CA ALA A 139 -43.18 -32.03 30.32
C ALA A 139 -41.98 -32.97 30.06
N PHE A 140 -40.77 -32.52 30.39
CA PHE A 140 -39.50 -33.24 30.26
C PHE A 140 -38.71 -33.32 31.58
N SER A 141 -39.38 -33.17 32.73
CA SER A 141 -38.74 -33.20 34.06
C SER A 141 -38.14 -34.57 34.38
N GLY A 142 -36.93 -34.62 34.92
CA GLY A 142 -36.27 -35.85 35.34
C GLY A 142 -35.86 -36.74 34.15
N ASN A 143 -35.06 -36.17 33.25
CA ASN A 143 -34.50 -36.86 32.09
C ASN A 143 -32.96 -36.69 32.09
N LEU A 144 -32.29 -37.03 30.98
CA LEU A 144 -30.83 -36.96 30.82
C LEU A 144 -30.47 -36.07 29.60
N LEU A 145 -31.25 -35.01 29.37
CA LEU A 145 -31.05 -34.14 28.21
C LEU A 145 -29.81 -33.28 28.41
N GLU A 146 -28.79 -33.45 27.59
CA GLU A 146 -27.61 -32.56 27.57
C GLU A 146 -27.86 -31.29 26.75
N HIS A 147 -28.75 -31.38 25.76
CA HIS A 147 -29.08 -30.28 24.84
C HIS A 147 -30.57 -30.26 24.54
N ILE A 148 -31.12 -29.05 24.38
CA ILE A 148 -32.48 -28.86 23.88
C ILE A 148 -32.55 -27.67 22.93
N GLY A 149 -33.04 -27.93 21.71
CA GLY A 149 -33.34 -26.88 20.74
C GLY A 149 -34.79 -26.43 20.88
N ILE A 150 -35.02 -25.26 21.47
CA ILE A 150 -36.37 -24.71 21.62
C ILE A 150 -36.74 -23.95 20.34
N PRO A 151 -37.84 -24.30 19.64
CA PRO A 151 -38.27 -23.61 18.43
C PRO A 151 -38.62 -22.14 18.67
N ASN A 152 -38.41 -21.29 17.67
CA ASN A 152 -38.73 -19.84 17.73
C ASN A 152 -40.23 -19.54 17.91
N SER A 153 -41.10 -20.51 17.65
CA SER A 153 -42.56 -20.37 17.84
C SER A 153 -43.00 -20.53 19.30
N VAL A 154 -42.13 -21.01 20.19
CA VAL A 154 -42.49 -21.26 21.59
C VAL A 154 -42.62 -19.94 22.35
N ILE A 155 -43.80 -19.70 22.91
CA ILE A 155 -44.12 -18.48 23.66
C ILE A 155 -43.89 -18.70 25.16
N ASN A 156 -44.25 -19.88 25.67
CA ASN A 156 -44.26 -20.16 27.11
C ASN A 156 -43.71 -21.55 27.45
N ILE A 157 -42.94 -21.62 28.54
CA ILE A 157 -42.49 -22.86 29.19
C ILE A 157 -43.13 -22.97 30.56
N GLY A 158 -43.78 -24.09 30.84
CA GLY A 158 -44.45 -24.37 32.10
C GLY A 158 -43.50 -24.68 33.26
N ASN A 159 -44.08 -24.82 34.45
CA ASN A 159 -43.31 -25.03 35.68
C ASN A 159 -42.58 -26.38 35.63
N HIS A 160 -41.32 -26.43 36.08
CA HIS A 160 -40.50 -27.64 36.10
C HIS A 160 -40.33 -28.35 34.73
N ALA A 161 -40.65 -27.71 33.61
CA ALA A 161 -40.73 -28.38 32.30
C ALA A 161 -39.46 -29.14 31.92
N PHE A 162 -38.29 -28.62 32.26
CA PHE A 162 -36.97 -29.20 32.02
C PHE A 162 -36.15 -29.38 33.31
N SER A 163 -36.79 -29.43 34.48
CA SER A 163 -36.06 -29.58 35.75
C SER A 163 -35.39 -30.95 35.86
N ASN A 164 -34.24 -31.05 36.54
CA ASN A 164 -33.49 -32.28 36.78
C ASN A 164 -33.15 -32.98 35.46
N ASN A 165 -32.34 -32.30 34.65
CA ASN A 165 -31.72 -32.81 33.42
C ASN A 165 -30.22 -32.47 33.46
N ASP A 166 -29.50 -32.74 32.37
CA ASP A 166 -28.06 -32.47 32.25
C ASP A 166 -27.79 -31.30 31.27
N ILE A 167 -28.74 -30.36 31.12
CA ILE A 167 -28.68 -29.35 30.04
C ILE A 167 -27.52 -28.39 30.32
N VAL A 168 -26.54 -28.33 29.41
CA VAL A 168 -25.37 -27.47 29.55
C VAL A 168 -25.58 -26.05 28.98
N SER A 169 -26.51 -25.92 28.03
CA SER A 169 -26.82 -24.66 27.37
C SER A 169 -28.22 -24.69 26.78
N VAL A 170 -28.93 -23.58 26.89
CA VAL A 170 -30.25 -23.40 26.27
C VAL A 170 -30.31 -22.04 25.58
N LYS A 171 -30.76 -22.02 24.33
CA LYS A 171 -31.04 -20.78 23.60
C LYS A 171 -32.50 -20.40 23.85
N ILE A 172 -32.71 -19.26 24.50
CA ILE A 172 -34.05 -18.69 24.67
C ILE A 172 -34.45 -18.03 23.35
N PRO A 173 -35.57 -18.43 22.71
CA PRO A 173 -35.98 -17.85 21.44
C PRO A 173 -36.50 -16.42 21.57
N ASN A 174 -36.24 -15.61 20.53
CA ASN A 174 -36.83 -14.27 20.40
C ASN A 174 -38.35 -14.40 20.23
N GLY A 175 -39.12 -13.78 21.12
CA GLY A 175 -40.59 -13.88 21.15
C GLY A 175 -41.11 -14.74 22.31
N MET A 176 -40.25 -15.49 23.00
CA MET A 176 -40.65 -16.15 24.25
C MET A 176 -40.95 -15.10 25.32
N GLU A 177 -42.05 -15.29 26.06
CA GLU A 177 -42.56 -14.34 27.03
C GLU A 177 -42.46 -14.86 28.48
N ILE A 178 -42.57 -16.18 28.70
CA ILE A 178 -42.67 -16.76 30.04
C ILE A 178 -41.80 -18.00 30.18
N ILE A 179 -40.96 -17.99 31.22
CA ILE A 179 -40.31 -19.18 31.78
C ILE A 179 -40.92 -19.47 33.14
N GLY A 180 -41.55 -20.63 33.31
CA GLY A 180 -42.24 -21.02 34.53
C GLY A 180 -41.33 -21.27 35.73
N GLU A 181 -41.95 -21.46 36.89
CA GLU A 181 -41.28 -21.77 38.15
C GLU A 181 -40.42 -23.03 38.01
N SER A 182 -39.16 -22.97 38.44
CA SER A 182 -38.22 -24.10 38.39
C SER A 182 -38.06 -24.76 37.02
N ALA A 183 -38.41 -24.07 35.92
CA ALA A 183 -38.47 -24.68 34.58
C ALA A 183 -37.16 -25.36 34.15
N PHE A 184 -36.00 -24.80 34.51
CA PHE A 184 -34.66 -25.33 34.25
C PHE A 184 -33.88 -25.61 35.53
N ALA A 185 -34.56 -25.84 36.67
CA ALA A 185 -33.90 -26.13 37.94
C ALA A 185 -33.13 -27.46 37.90
N GLY A 186 -31.93 -27.52 38.48
CA GLY A 186 -31.12 -28.75 38.52
C GLY A 186 -30.64 -29.19 37.14
N ASN A 187 -29.88 -28.31 36.48
CA ASN A 187 -29.23 -28.54 35.19
C ASN A 187 -27.77 -28.05 35.28
N ASP A 188 -27.04 -28.11 34.16
CA ASP A 188 -25.62 -27.74 34.08
C ASP A 188 -25.39 -26.42 33.31
N ILE A 189 -26.37 -25.51 33.28
CA ILE A 189 -26.32 -24.30 32.44
C ILE A 189 -25.27 -23.31 32.97
N GLU A 190 -24.31 -22.94 32.14
CA GLU A 190 -23.22 -22.01 32.52
C GLU A 190 -23.51 -20.54 32.21
N SER A 191 -24.33 -20.26 31.20
CA SER A 191 -24.72 -18.91 30.84
C SER A 191 -26.08 -18.88 30.17
N ILE A 192 -26.77 -17.76 30.31
CA ILE A 192 -28.08 -17.56 29.70
C ILE A 192 -28.20 -16.15 29.15
N ASP A 193 -28.83 -16.05 27.98
CA ASP A 193 -29.19 -14.80 27.33
C ASP A 193 -30.72 -14.71 27.27
N ILE A 194 -31.27 -13.72 27.96
CA ILE A 194 -32.71 -13.50 28.13
C ILE A 194 -33.13 -12.35 27.21
N PRO A 195 -33.92 -12.60 26.15
CA PRO A 195 -34.25 -11.60 25.13
C PRO A 195 -35.20 -10.52 25.66
N GLU A 196 -35.28 -9.40 24.94
CA GLU A 196 -36.16 -8.25 25.26
C GLU A 196 -37.64 -8.64 25.36
N SER A 197 -38.08 -9.67 24.63
CA SER A 197 -39.48 -10.15 24.65
C SER A 197 -39.89 -10.78 25.98
N MET A 198 -38.93 -11.17 26.83
CA MET A 198 -39.21 -11.89 28.06
C MET A 198 -39.93 -11.00 29.07
N LYS A 199 -41.07 -11.48 29.56
CA LYS A 199 -41.91 -10.78 30.53
C LYS A 199 -41.77 -11.36 31.94
N ILE A 200 -41.65 -12.69 32.06
CA ILE A 200 -41.66 -13.39 33.35
C ILE A 200 -40.60 -14.48 33.38
N ILE A 201 -39.78 -14.47 34.44
CA ILE A 201 -38.95 -15.60 34.87
C ILE A 201 -39.47 -16.03 36.25
N GLY A 202 -40.13 -17.19 36.30
CA GLY A 202 -40.74 -17.73 37.51
C GLY A 202 -39.72 -18.05 38.60
N ALA A 203 -40.19 -18.17 39.84
CA ALA A 203 -39.32 -18.44 40.99
C ALA A 203 -38.45 -19.69 40.77
N ALA A 204 -37.21 -19.65 41.22
CA ALA A 204 -36.23 -20.74 41.11
C ALA A 204 -36.02 -21.31 39.68
N ALA A 205 -36.43 -20.60 38.61
CA ALA A 205 -36.43 -21.09 37.23
C ALA A 205 -35.10 -21.68 36.77
N PHE A 206 -33.97 -21.13 37.22
CA PHE A 206 -32.62 -21.60 36.91
C PHE A 206 -31.84 -21.99 38.17
N SER A 207 -32.54 -22.39 39.23
CA SER A 207 -31.91 -22.82 40.48
C SER A 207 -31.02 -24.04 40.28
N ASN A 208 -29.94 -24.15 41.06
CA ASN A 208 -28.99 -25.26 41.04
C ASN A 208 -28.43 -25.52 39.62
N ASN A 209 -27.92 -24.47 38.99
CA ASN A 209 -27.16 -24.48 37.74
C ASN A 209 -25.74 -23.91 37.97
N TYR A 210 -24.85 -24.03 36.98
CA TYR A 210 -23.48 -23.50 37.05
C TYR A 210 -23.33 -22.08 36.45
N LEU A 211 -24.37 -21.25 36.57
CA LEU A 211 -24.41 -19.93 35.92
C LEU A 211 -23.27 -19.02 36.37
N LYS A 212 -22.50 -18.52 35.40
CA LYS A 212 -21.41 -17.53 35.56
C LYS A 212 -21.76 -16.18 34.93
N VAL A 213 -22.49 -16.20 33.82
CA VAL A 213 -22.84 -14.98 33.06
C VAL A 213 -24.30 -15.03 32.65
N ILE A 214 -25.04 -13.98 33.01
CA ILE A 214 -26.44 -13.81 32.63
C ILE A 214 -26.55 -12.47 31.89
N ARG A 215 -27.11 -12.47 30.69
CA ARG A 215 -27.46 -11.24 29.96
C ARG A 215 -28.97 -11.10 29.93
N ILE A 216 -29.49 -10.00 30.44
CA ILE A 216 -30.93 -9.69 30.42
C ILE A 216 -31.10 -8.42 29.62
N HIS A 217 -31.79 -8.54 28.48
CA HIS A 217 -31.97 -7.41 27.57
C HIS A 217 -33.17 -6.55 27.99
N SER A 218 -34.25 -7.19 28.43
CA SER A 218 -35.44 -6.49 28.91
C SER A 218 -35.14 -5.61 30.11
N LYS A 219 -35.58 -4.35 30.03
CA LYS A 219 -35.55 -3.42 31.17
C LYS A 219 -36.61 -3.79 32.22
N ASP A 220 -37.80 -4.17 31.75
CA ASP A 220 -39.00 -4.36 32.55
C ASP A 220 -39.40 -5.84 32.48
N ILE A 221 -38.84 -6.65 33.37
CA ILE A 221 -39.06 -8.09 33.46
C ILE A 221 -39.43 -8.47 34.90
N ASP A 222 -40.45 -9.32 35.07
CA ASP A 222 -40.80 -9.89 36.36
C ASP A 222 -39.88 -11.07 36.67
N ILE A 223 -39.02 -10.90 37.69
CA ILE A 223 -38.04 -11.90 38.11
C ILE A 223 -38.47 -12.43 39.47
N GLY A 224 -38.90 -13.69 39.49
CA GLY A 224 -39.32 -14.38 40.71
C GLY A 224 -38.20 -14.55 41.74
N ASP A 225 -38.56 -14.97 42.95
CA ASP A 225 -37.58 -15.21 44.01
C ASP A 225 -36.65 -16.39 43.65
N ASP A 226 -35.40 -16.31 44.10
CA ASP A 226 -34.40 -17.39 44.01
C ASP A 226 -34.14 -17.94 42.59
N VAL A 227 -34.49 -17.20 41.54
CA VAL A 227 -34.33 -17.59 40.12
C VAL A 227 -32.97 -18.22 39.81
N PHE A 228 -31.88 -17.67 40.34
CA PHE A 228 -30.53 -18.17 40.10
C PHE A 228 -29.90 -18.86 41.32
N ILE A 229 -30.64 -19.21 42.39
CA ILE A 229 -30.04 -19.78 43.61
C ILE A 229 -29.18 -21.02 43.31
N GLY A 230 -28.06 -21.20 44.02
CA GLY A 230 -27.13 -22.30 43.75
C GLY A 230 -26.20 -22.05 42.55
N HIS A 231 -26.11 -20.81 42.07
CA HIS A 231 -25.19 -20.37 41.02
C HIS A 231 -23.70 -20.36 41.43
N HIS A 232 -22.81 -20.12 40.46
CA HIS A 232 -21.37 -19.94 40.70
C HIS A 232 -21.09 -18.67 41.53
N PRO A 233 -20.14 -18.65 42.49
CA PRO A 233 -19.87 -17.49 43.36
C PRO A 233 -19.53 -16.18 42.62
N ASP A 234 -18.93 -16.30 41.43
CA ASP A 234 -18.54 -15.17 40.59
C ASP A 234 -19.57 -14.81 39.51
N MET A 235 -20.82 -15.24 39.65
CA MET A 235 -21.87 -14.92 38.69
C MET A 235 -22.06 -13.41 38.52
N ILE A 236 -22.17 -12.96 37.27
CA ILE A 236 -22.45 -11.57 36.91
C ILE A 236 -23.73 -11.49 36.09
N ILE A 237 -24.63 -10.60 36.49
CA ILE A 237 -25.79 -10.18 35.69
C ILE A 237 -25.41 -8.91 34.91
N TYR A 238 -25.57 -8.98 33.58
CA TYR A 238 -25.47 -7.85 32.66
C TYR A 238 -26.87 -7.43 32.23
N ALA A 239 -27.29 -6.21 32.56
CA ALA A 239 -28.59 -5.68 32.12
C ALA A 239 -28.57 -4.13 32.01
N PRO A 240 -29.63 -3.48 31.49
CA PRO A 240 -29.74 -2.02 31.50
C PRO A 240 -29.61 -1.45 32.93
N ASN A 241 -28.99 -0.27 33.10
CA ASN A 241 -28.69 0.28 34.43
C ASN A 241 -29.94 0.65 35.24
N SER A 242 -31.07 0.87 34.59
CA SER A 242 -32.36 1.16 35.21
C SER A 242 -33.36 0.00 35.05
N SER A 243 -32.89 -1.25 35.21
CA SER A 243 -33.70 -2.45 35.02
C SER A 243 -34.11 -3.11 36.34
N THR A 244 -35.22 -3.83 36.28
CA THR A 244 -35.67 -4.80 37.31
C THR A 244 -34.61 -5.86 37.62
N ALA A 245 -33.81 -6.25 36.62
CA ALA A 245 -32.66 -7.15 36.81
C ALA A 245 -31.58 -6.60 37.75
N LYS A 246 -31.34 -5.28 37.73
CA LYS A 246 -30.43 -4.63 38.69
C LYS A 246 -30.99 -4.69 40.11
N GLU A 247 -32.28 -4.37 40.28
CA GLU A 247 -32.95 -4.45 41.58
C GLU A 247 -32.91 -5.88 42.15
N TYR A 248 -33.14 -6.88 41.29
CA TYR A 248 -33.00 -8.29 41.65
C TYR A 248 -31.56 -8.64 42.06
N ALA A 249 -30.56 -8.21 41.30
CA ALA A 249 -29.15 -8.46 41.61
C ALA A 249 -28.75 -7.86 42.96
N GLU A 250 -29.22 -6.64 43.26
CA GLU A 250 -29.00 -5.97 44.55
C GLU A 250 -29.70 -6.70 45.70
N LYS A 251 -30.99 -7.06 45.55
CA LYS A 251 -31.76 -7.84 46.54
C LYS A 251 -31.12 -9.20 46.85
N SER A 252 -30.55 -9.84 45.83
CA SER A 252 -30.01 -11.20 45.89
C SER A 252 -28.50 -11.24 46.13
N ASN A 253 -27.85 -10.09 46.32
CA ASN A 253 -26.40 -9.96 46.51
C ASN A 253 -25.56 -10.61 45.39
N ILE A 254 -25.97 -10.40 44.13
CA ILE A 254 -25.30 -10.87 42.91
C ILE A 254 -24.53 -9.71 42.26
N LYS A 255 -23.36 -9.98 41.66
CA LYS A 255 -22.59 -8.95 40.95
C LYS A 255 -23.36 -8.45 39.73
N PHE A 256 -23.39 -7.13 39.55
CA PHE A 256 -24.08 -6.47 38.45
C PHE A 256 -23.12 -5.65 37.59
N GLN A 257 -23.30 -5.69 36.27
CA GLN A 257 -22.66 -4.79 35.32
C GLN A 257 -23.69 -4.27 34.30
N VAL A 258 -23.48 -3.05 33.81
CA VAL A 258 -24.34 -2.50 32.75
C VAL A 258 -24.06 -3.25 31.46
N LEU A 259 -25.11 -3.78 30.82
CA LEU A 259 -24.99 -4.43 29.52
C LEU A 259 -24.67 -3.39 28.45
N LYS A 260 -23.49 -3.53 27.82
CA LYS A 260 -23.00 -2.67 26.76
C LYS A 260 -22.62 -3.49 25.53
N TYR A 261 -22.70 -2.85 24.39
CA TYR A 261 -22.23 -3.35 23.10
C TYR A 261 -21.22 -2.41 22.49
N THR A 262 -20.25 -2.98 21.78
CA THR A 262 -19.20 -2.22 21.13
C THR A 262 -19.63 -1.84 19.72
N VAL A 263 -19.52 -0.54 19.41
CA VAL A 263 -19.66 -0.01 18.06
C VAL A 263 -18.29 0.25 17.47
N LEU A 264 -17.94 -0.51 16.43
CA LEU A 264 -16.71 -0.36 15.66
C LEU A 264 -16.96 0.55 14.44
N PHE A 265 -15.97 1.36 14.10
CA PHE A 265 -16.01 2.27 12.95
C PHE A 265 -14.98 1.85 11.91
N GLU A 266 -15.40 1.07 10.92
CA GLU A 266 -14.56 0.68 9.78
C GLU A 266 -14.53 1.83 8.75
N THR A 267 -13.42 2.54 8.72
CA THR A 267 -13.27 3.78 7.95
C THR A 267 -13.03 3.54 6.46
N ASN A 268 -12.86 2.29 6.02
CA ASN A 268 -12.68 1.92 4.61
C ASN A 268 -11.60 2.76 3.90
N GLY A 269 -10.45 2.90 4.57
CA GLY A 269 -9.30 3.66 4.09
C GLY A 269 -9.29 5.15 4.44
N GLY A 270 -10.22 5.62 5.29
CA GLY A 270 -10.10 6.91 5.96
C GLY A 270 -9.30 6.83 7.27
N THR A 271 -9.02 7.98 7.91
CA THR A 271 -8.38 8.05 9.24
C THR A 271 -9.15 7.22 10.27
N SER A 272 -8.43 6.45 11.10
CA SER A 272 -9.00 5.56 12.12
C SER A 272 -9.85 6.30 13.16
N ILE A 273 -10.87 5.62 13.67
CA ILE A 273 -11.78 6.11 14.70
C ILE A 273 -11.89 5.06 15.80
N ASP A 274 -11.74 5.48 17.05
CA ASP A 274 -11.88 4.60 18.20
C ASP A 274 -13.29 4.04 18.32
N SER A 275 -13.40 2.79 18.79
CA SER A 275 -14.67 2.16 19.09
C SER A 275 -15.38 2.83 20.27
N GLN A 276 -16.69 2.64 20.35
CA GLN A 276 -17.50 3.15 21.46
C GLN A 276 -18.30 2.02 22.11
N ASP A 277 -18.23 1.91 23.45
CA ASP A 277 -19.07 0.99 24.21
C ASP A 277 -20.37 1.68 24.65
N ILE A 278 -21.49 1.22 24.10
CA ILE A 278 -22.80 1.83 24.23
C ILE A 278 -23.70 0.91 25.05
N GLU A 279 -24.38 1.45 26.07
CA GLU A 279 -25.40 0.70 26.83
C GLU A 279 -26.52 0.22 25.88
N LEU A 280 -27.04 -0.98 26.11
CA LEU A 280 -28.15 -1.55 25.33
C LEU A 280 -29.29 -0.53 25.17
N ASN A 281 -29.84 -0.45 23.95
CA ASN A 281 -30.93 0.45 23.57
C ASN A 281 -30.59 1.95 23.73
N LYS A 282 -29.31 2.33 23.70
CA LYS A 282 -28.86 3.73 23.58
C LYS A 282 -28.33 4.02 22.17
N LYS A 283 -28.26 5.30 21.84
CA LYS A 283 -27.71 5.80 20.58
C LYS A 283 -26.19 5.95 20.72
N VAL A 284 -25.46 5.60 19.68
CA VAL A 284 -24.02 5.86 19.59
C VAL A 284 -23.78 7.35 19.29
N ASN A 285 -22.69 7.93 19.82
CA ASN A 285 -22.32 9.30 19.49
C ASN A 285 -21.67 9.32 18.11
N GLN A 286 -22.04 10.31 17.29
CA GLN A 286 -21.40 10.49 15.98
C GLN A 286 -19.92 10.80 16.16
N PRO A 287 -19.00 10.00 15.58
CA PRO A 287 -17.58 10.30 15.68
C PRO A 287 -17.23 11.52 14.83
N ASN A 288 -16.06 12.11 15.06
CA ASN A 288 -15.49 13.09 14.14
C ASN A 288 -15.37 12.47 12.74
N ASN A 289 -15.61 13.28 11.71
CA ASN A 289 -15.53 12.79 10.33
C ASN A 289 -14.15 12.22 10.06
N SER A 290 -14.11 10.95 9.64
CA SER A 290 -12.91 10.35 9.06
C SER A 290 -12.50 11.15 7.82
N ILE A 291 -11.22 11.14 7.47
CA ILE A 291 -10.70 11.80 6.27
C ILE A 291 -10.06 10.76 5.36
N LYS A 292 -10.51 10.71 4.10
CA LYS A 292 -9.90 9.92 3.01
C LYS A 292 -9.51 10.85 1.87
N LEU A 293 -8.21 11.05 1.65
CA LEU A 293 -7.69 11.96 0.63
C LEU A 293 -8.21 11.58 -0.77
N GLY A 294 -8.74 12.55 -1.51
CA GLY A 294 -9.31 12.34 -2.83
C GLY A 294 -10.78 11.88 -2.84
N TYR A 295 -11.43 11.76 -1.68
CA TYR A 295 -12.82 11.30 -1.58
C TYR A 295 -13.69 12.27 -0.75
N ALA A 296 -15.00 12.23 -1.00
CA ALA A 296 -16.04 12.83 -0.17
C ALA A 296 -16.68 11.75 0.73
N PHE A 297 -16.94 12.10 1.99
CA PHE A 297 -17.57 11.20 2.96
C PHE A 297 -19.09 11.23 2.81
N GLU A 298 -19.71 10.08 2.60
CA GLU A 298 -21.16 9.95 2.34
C GLU A 298 -21.97 9.48 3.55
N GLY A 299 -21.30 9.05 4.63
CA GLY A 299 -21.95 8.57 5.85
C GLY A 299 -21.48 7.18 6.29
N TRP A 300 -22.11 6.71 7.37
CA TRP A 300 -21.85 5.43 8.02
C TRP A 300 -22.96 4.43 7.72
N TYR A 301 -22.62 3.22 7.28
CA TYR A 301 -23.58 2.21 6.87
C TYR A 301 -23.46 0.95 7.75
N LYS A 302 -24.55 0.21 7.91
CA LYS A 302 -24.63 -1.00 8.75
C LYS A 302 -24.00 -2.22 8.08
N ASP A 303 -23.80 -2.13 6.77
CA ASP A 303 -23.36 -3.22 5.92
C ASP A 303 -22.25 -2.77 4.96
N THR A 304 -21.46 -3.75 4.51
CA THR A 304 -20.34 -3.54 3.56
C THR A 304 -20.78 -3.24 2.13
N SER A 305 -22.06 -3.43 1.79
CA SER A 305 -22.62 -3.07 0.48
C SER A 305 -23.14 -1.63 0.45
N PHE A 306 -23.09 -0.93 1.58
CA PHE A 306 -23.51 0.47 1.74
C PHE A 306 -24.97 0.73 1.34
N ILE A 307 -25.86 -0.17 1.76
CA ILE A 307 -27.30 -0.10 1.49
C ILE A 307 -28.03 0.52 2.68
N GLU A 308 -27.75 0.04 3.89
CA GLU A 308 -28.43 0.47 5.10
C GLU A 308 -27.65 1.58 5.78
N LEU A 309 -28.12 2.82 5.65
CA LEU A 309 -27.51 3.97 6.30
C LEU A 309 -27.79 3.94 7.81
N TRP A 310 -26.75 4.10 8.63
CA TRP A 310 -26.90 4.27 10.07
C TRP A 310 -27.28 5.71 10.42
N GLN A 311 -28.36 5.85 11.18
CA GLN A 311 -28.92 7.14 11.57
C GLN A 311 -28.63 7.43 13.05
N PHE A 312 -27.57 8.20 13.34
CA PHE A 312 -27.16 8.53 14.72
C PHE A 312 -28.27 9.15 15.59
N HIS A 313 -29.27 9.78 14.98
CA HIS A 313 -30.38 10.41 15.69
C HIS A 313 -31.56 9.48 15.97
N SER A 314 -31.66 8.32 15.33
CA SER A 314 -32.82 7.41 15.46
C SER A 314 -32.46 5.95 15.73
N ASP A 315 -31.29 5.50 15.31
CA ASP A 315 -30.86 4.12 15.48
C ASP A 315 -30.32 3.88 16.90
N PHE A 316 -30.68 2.72 17.44
CA PHE A 316 -30.25 2.25 18.76
C PHE A 316 -29.31 1.06 18.61
N VAL A 317 -28.36 0.94 19.55
CA VAL A 317 -27.43 -0.19 19.61
C VAL A 317 -28.09 -1.32 20.39
N THR A 318 -28.31 -2.45 19.71
CA THR A 318 -28.94 -3.66 20.28
C THR A 318 -28.01 -4.88 20.31
N ALA A 319 -26.86 -4.79 19.65
CA ALA A 319 -25.80 -5.78 19.62
C ALA A 319 -24.48 -5.11 19.21
N ASP A 320 -23.36 -5.84 19.31
CA ASP A 320 -22.08 -5.38 18.75
C ASP A 320 -22.27 -5.06 17.26
N THR A 321 -21.86 -3.86 16.87
CA THR A 321 -22.19 -3.29 15.55
C THR A 321 -20.93 -2.75 14.91
N THR A 322 -20.71 -3.05 13.63
CA THR A 322 -19.67 -2.38 12.83
C THR A 322 -20.33 -1.45 11.84
N LEU A 323 -19.92 -0.18 11.86
CA LEU A 323 -20.36 0.84 10.92
C LEU A 323 -19.26 1.08 9.88
N TYR A 324 -19.66 1.13 8.61
CA TYR A 324 -18.76 1.22 7.46
C TYR A 324 -18.86 2.60 6.81
N ALA A 325 -17.73 3.31 6.70
CA ALA A 325 -17.67 4.60 6.03
C ALA A 325 -17.80 4.43 4.50
N LYS A 326 -18.74 5.16 3.89
CA LYS A 326 -18.87 5.24 2.43
C LYS A 326 -18.18 6.47 1.87
N TRP A 327 -17.54 6.29 0.72
CA TRP A 327 -16.72 7.31 0.07
C TRP A 327 -17.07 7.44 -1.41
N THR A 328 -17.17 8.67 -1.91
CA THR A 328 -17.28 8.99 -3.34
C THR A 328 -16.00 9.65 -3.82
N SER A 329 -15.37 9.16 -4.89
CA SER A 329 -14.15 9.78 -5.44
C SER A 329 -14.45 11.20 -5.93
N LYS A 330 -13.60 12.16 -5.56
CA LYS A 330 -13.62 13.49 -6.18
C LYS A 330 -13.17 13.36 -7.64
N PRO A 331 -13.70 14.21 -8.55
CA PRO A 331 -13.32 14.16 -9.96
C PRO A 331 -11.83 14.47 -10.16
N ASP A 332 -11.26 13.91 -11.22
CA ASP A 332 -9.91 14.24 -11.68
C ASP A 332 -9.82 15.72 -12.08
N VAL A 333 -8.63 16.28 -11.93
CA VAL A 333 -8.30 17.68 -12.20
C VAL A 333 -7.32 17.77 -13.37
N GLU A 334 -7.50 18.76 -14.23
CA GLU A 334 -6.70 18.97 -15.44
C GLU A 334 -5.63 20.04 -15.23
N VAL A 335 -4.39 19.73 -15.60
CA VAL A 335 -3.28 20.68 -15.62
C VAL A 335 -2.93 21.01 -17.07
N LEU A 336 -3.02 22.29 -17.42
CA LEU A 336 -2.60 22.82 -18.71
C LEU A 336 -1.23 23.50 -18.58
N PHE A 337 -0.45 23.48 -19.66
CA PHE A 337 0.88 24.10 -19.71
C PHE A 337 0.92 25.18 -20.78
N GLU A 338 1.02 26.44 -20.36
CA GLU A 338 1.24 27.58 -21.25
C GLU A 338 2.75 27.85 -21.37
N SER A 339 3.31 27.46 -22.51
CA SER A 339 4.76 27.50 -22.76
C SER A 339 5.31 28.91 -23.05
N ASN A 340 4.46 29.93 -23.21
CA ASN A 340 4.87 31.32 -23.47
C ASN A 340 5.86 31.42 -24.66
N ASP A 341 5.41 31.00 -25.83
CA ASP A 341 6.19 30.83 -27.09
C ASP A 341 7.29 29.76 -27.07
N GLY A 342 7.27 28.85 -26.09
CA GLY A 342 8.12 27.66 -26.07
C GLY A 342 7.57 26.50 -26.92
N SER A 343 8.22 25.35 -26.86
CA SER A 343 7.67 24.10 -27.40
C SER A 343 6.45 23.66 -26.60
N VAL A 344 5.45 23.09 -27.30
CA VAL A 344 4.20 22.60 -26.70
C VAL A 344 4.46 21.50 -25.66
N VAL A 345 3.74 21.58 -24.54
CA VAL A 345 3.69 20.54 -23.49
C VAL A 345 2.24 20.07 -23.37
N ALA A 346 2.03 18.76 -23.39
CA ALA A 346 0.70 18.18 -23.36
C ALA A 346 0.01 18.38 -21.99
N PRO A 347 -1.32 18.57 -21.94
CA PRO A 347 -2.08 18.53 -20.70
C PRO A 347 -1.91 17.23 -19.93
N GLU A 348 -2.03 17.31 -18.60
CA GLU A 348 -2.00 16.15 -17.70
C GLU A 348 -3.30 16.05 -16.90
N HIS A 349 -3.83 14.85 -16.73
CA HIS A 349 -4.99 14.56 -15.89
C HIS A 349 -4.54 13.92 -14.58
N MET A 350 -4.79 14.62 -13.48
CA MET A 350 -4.32 14.24 -12.14
C MET A 350 -5.51 13.90 -11.25
N ARG A 351 -5.36 12.91 -10.37
CA ARG A 351 -6.35 12.75 -9.30
C ARG A 351 -6.26 13.94 -8.36
N TYR A 352 -7.40 14.32 -7.79
CA TYR A 352 -7.46 15.41 -6.82
C TYR A 352 -6.43 15.20 -5.69
N ASN A 353 -5.59 16.22 -5.48
CA ASN A 353 -4.54 16.33 -4.47
C ASN A 353 -3.28 15.47 -4.72
N ASP A 354 -3.11 14.89 -5.91
CA ASP A 354 -1.85 14.25 -6.31
C ASP A 354 -0.75 15.28 -6.60
N LYS A 355 0.50 14.82 -6.54
CA LYS A 355 1.66 15.60 -7.02
C LYS A 355 1.73 15.45 -8.54
N LEU A 356 1.88 16.57 -9.23
CA LEU A 356 2.12 16.59 -10.66
C LEU A 356 3.53 16.02 -10.92
N PRO A 357 3.71 14.97 -11.75
CA PRO A 357 5.03 14.59 -12.23
C PRO A 357 5.64 15.73 -13.05
N GLU A 358 6.95 15.94 -12.92
CA GLU A 358 7.63 17.01 -13.65
C GLU A 358 7.65 16.68 -15.16
N PRO A 359 7.07 17.54 -16.02
CA PRO A 359 7.06 17.30 -17.46
C PRO A 359 8.44 17.55 -18.04
N SER A 360 8.67 17.12 -19.29
CA SER A 360 9.87 17.51 -20.02
C SER A 360 9.93 19.03 -20.20
N ASN A 361 11.09 19.62 -19.93
CA ASN A 361 11.27 21.07 -20.05
C ASN A 361 10.99 21.53 -21.48
N PRO A 362 10.15 22.57 -21.68
CA PRO A 362 9.97 23.15 -23.00
C PRO A 362 11.25 23.85 -23.45
N THR A 363 11.38 24.08 -24.76
CA THR A 363 12.52 24.81 -25.35
C THR A 363 12.06 26.07 -26.06
N LYS A 364 12.81 27.17 -25.91
CA LYS A 364 12.62 28.45 -26.63
C LYS A 364 13.98 28.96 -27.11
N ALA A 365 14.12 29.26 -28.39
CA ALA A 365 15.41 29.64 -28.98
C ALA A 365 15.96 30.93 -28.34
N ASN A 366 17.25 30.93 -27.97
CA ASN A 366 17.96 32.03 -27.29
C ASN A 366 17.55 32.32 -25.83
N PHE A 367 16.69 31.48 -25.24
CA PHE A 367 16.27 31.60 -23.83
C PHE A 367 16.62 30.36 -23.02
N ILE A 368 16.79 30.56 -21.71
CA ILE A 368 16.97 29.53 -20.68
C ILE A 368 15.63 29.36 -19.95
N PHE A 369 15.17 28.12 -19.81
CA PHE A 369 13.95 27.80 -19.06
C PHE A 369 14.20 27.89 -17.54
N GLU A 370 13.45 28.74 -16.84
CA GLU A 370 13.61 28.96 -15.39
C GLU A 370 12.61 28.16 -14.52
N GLY A 371 11.60 27.54 -15.15
CA GLY A 371 10.59 26.71 -14.49
C GLY A 371 9.15 27.11 -14.81
N TRP A 372 8.22 26.41 -14.16
CA TRP A 372 6.78 26.60 -14.26
C TRP A 372 6.25 27.46 -13.11
N TYR A 373 5.28 28.32 -13.41
CA TYR A 373 4.68 29.28 -12.48
C TYR A 373 3.15 29.13 -12.45
N LYS A 374 2.54 29.46 -11.30
CA LYS A 374 1.10 29.26 -11.02
C LYS A 374 0.23 30.33 -11.66
N ASP A 375 0.83 31.46 -12.02
CA ASP A 375 0.19 32.66 -12.51
C ASP A 375 0.87 33.18 -13.79
N ALA A 376 0.08 33.86 -14.62
CA ALA A 376 0.55 34.45 -15.87
C ALA A 376 1.58 35.57 -15.67
N ASP A 377 1.58 36.23 -14.50
CA ASP A 377 2.52 37.29 -14.14
C ASP A 377 3.89 36.73 -13.68
N LEU A 378 4.04 35.40 -13.63
CA LEU A 378 5.28 34.67 -13.30
C LEU A 378 5.83 35.01 -11.90
N THR A 379 4.94 35.18 -10.92
CA THR A 379 5.30 35.57 -9.56
C THR A 379 5.43 34.39 -8.60
N GLU A 380 4.59 33.37 -8.74
CA GLU A 380 4.57 32.19 -7.87
C GLU A 380 5.08 30.95 -8.61
N LYS A 381 6.25 30.45 -8.22
CA LYS A 381 6.83 29.25 -8.84
C LYS A 381 6.08 28.00 -8.37
N TRP A 382 5.75 27.10 -9.31
CA TRP A 382 5.24 25.77 -9.00
C TRP A 382 6.37 24.87 -8.50
N ASN A 383 6.14 24.17 -7.40
CA ASN A 383 7.10 23.25 -6.80
C ASN A 383 6.61 21.80 -6.92
N PHE A 384 7.15 21.05 -7.89
CA PHE A 384 6.80 19.64 -8.13
C PHE A 384 7.03 18.71 -6.94
N ALA A 385 7.89 19.09 -5.98
CA ALA A 385 8.14 18.29 -4.79
C ALA A 385 7.06 18.45 -3.71
N THR A 386 6.42 19.62 -3.60
CA THR A 386 5.55 19.96 -2.46
C THR A 386 4.13 20.33 -2.86
N ASP A 387 3.94 20.98 -4.00
CA ASP A 387 2.62 21.40 -4.46
C ASP A 387 1.78 20.20 -4.90
N ARG A 388 0.45 20.35 -4.77
CA ARG A 388 -0.54 19.32 -5.10
C ARG A 388 -1.64 19.94 -5.94
N VAL A 389 -2.14 19.19 -6.92
CA VAL A 389 -3.16 19.68 -7.85
C VAL A 389 -4.54 19.56 -7.18
N GLN A 390 -5.14 20.69 -6.81
CA GLN A 390 -6.41 20.71 -6.06
C GLN A 390 -7.59 21.27 -6.87
N ALA A 391 -7.33 21.76 -8.07
CA ALA A 391 -8.31 22.23 -9.04
C ALA A 391 -7.66 22.25 -10.43
N ASN A 392 -8.46 22.48 -11.47
CA ASN A 392 -7.91 22.71 -12.80
C ASN A 392 -7.01 23.96 -12.76
N ILE A 393 -5.79 23.85 -13.28
CA ILE A 393 -4.77 24.89 -13.20
C ILE A 393 -4.00 24.99 -14.51
N ILE A 394 -3.56 26.20 -14.85
CA ILE A 394 -2.64 26.46 -15.96
C ILE A 394 -1.29 26.84 -15.36
N LEU A 395 -0.23 26.15 -15.76
CA LEU A 395 1.14 26.49 -15.39
C LEU A 395 1.84 27.24 -16.54
N TYR A 396 2.54 28.31 -16.21
CA TYR A 396 3.16 29.22 -17.17
C TYR A 396 4.69 29.11 -17.16
N ALA A 397 5.31 28.96 -18.34
CA ALA A 397 6.76 28.86 -18.46
C ALA A 397 7.44 30.23 -18.31
N LYS A 398 8.51 30.29 -17.50
CA LYS A 398 9.36 31.48 -17.38
C LYS A 398 10.68 31.31 -18.13
N TRP A 399 11.12 32.38 -18.79
CA TRP A 399 12.29 32.41 -19.67
C TRP A 399 13.25 33.54 -19.29
N ALA A 400 14.55 33.24 -19.26
CA ALA A 400 15.62 34.23 -19.17
C ALA A 400 16.43 34.28 -20.47
N ILE A 401 16.85 35.46 -20.92
CA ILE A 401 17.69 35.60 -22.12
C ILE A 401 19.06 34.97 -21.84
N ASN A 402 19.58 34.16 -22.77
CA ASN A 402 20.94 33.65 -22.69
C ASN A 402 21.93 34.73 -23.21
N GLU A 403 22.80 35.29 -22.36
CA GLU A 403 23.71 36.40 -22.72
C GLU A 403 25.20 36.05 -22.54
N HIS A 404 26.07 36.69 -23.32
CA HIS A 404 27.52 36.52 -23.34
C HIS A 404 28.27 37.85 -23.43
N THR A 405 29.50 37.90 -22.91
CA THR A 405 30.32 39.12 -22.87
C THR A 405 31.40 39.12 -23.95
N LEU A 406 31.46 40.20 -24.75
CA LEU A 406 32.54 40.50 -25.68
C LEU A 406 33.45 41.59 -25.10
N SER A 407 34.72 41.27 -24.85
CA SER A 407 35.71 42.16 -24.24
C SER A 407 36.77 42.62 -25.24
N PHE A 408 37.41 43.77 -24.99
CA PHE A 408 38.34 44.41 -25.91
C PHE A 408 39.68 44.74 -25.24
N VAL A 409 40.77 44.19 -25.77
CA VAL A 409 42.15 44.47 -25.37
C VAL A 409 42.81 45.37 -26.40
N SER A 410 42.96 46.66 -26.08
CA SER A 410 43.41 47.69 -27.03
C SER A 410 44.90 47.65 -27.40
N ASN A 411 45.71 46.78 -26.76
CA ASN A 411 47.14 46.60 -27.03
C ASN A 411 47.91 47.93 -27.16
N GLY A 412 47.77 48.81 -26.16
CA GLY A 412 48.44 50.11 -26.10
C GLY A 412 47.68 51.26 -26.76
N GLY A 413 46.47 51.03 -27.29
CA GLY A 413 45.54 52.10 -27.68
C GLY A 413 44.58 52.51 -26.55
N THR A 414 43.73 53.50 -26.82
CA THR A 414 42.66 53.93 -25.91
C THR A 414 41.72 52.77 -25.53
N ALA A 415 41.21 52.78 -24.29
CA ALA A 415 40.34 51.72 -23.77
C ALA A 415 39.00 51.64 -24.51
N VAL A 416 38.45 50.42 -24.63
CA VAL A 416 37.13 50.15 -25.22
C VAL A 416 36.31 49.32 -24.23
N PRO A 417 35.10 49.76 -23.86
CA PRO A 417 34.27 49.04 -22.88
C PRO A 417 33.74 47.72 -23.46
N PRO A 418 33.55 46.68 -22.62
CA PRO A 418 32.96 45.40 -23.04
C PRO A 418 31.48 45.56 -23.39
N GLN A 419 30.95 44.60 -24.17
CA GLN A 419 29.53 44.52 -24.54
C GLN A 419 28.90 43.23 -24.02
N THR A 420 27.63 43.29 -23.63
CA THR A 420 26.79 42.12 -23.30
C THR A 420 25.84 41.87 -24.46
N ILE A 421 25.86 40.67 -25.02
CA ILE A 421 25.18 40.30 -26.27
C ILE A 421 24.41 39.00 -26.05
N ALA A 422 23.15 38.93 -26.49
CA ALA A 422 22.37 37.70 -26.45
C ALA A 422 23.04 36.59 -27.30
N TYR A 423 22.83 35.34 -26.93
CA TYR A 423 23.40 34.18 -27.61
C TYR A 423 23.09 34.23 -29.10
N ASN A 424 24.14 34.03 -29.89
CA ASN A 424 24.11 34.01 -31.35
C ASN A 424 23.75 35.35 -32.01
N GLU A 425 23.73 36.47 -31.28
CA GLU A 425 23.58 37.81 -31.85
C GLU A 425 24.92 38.44 -32.25
N LYS A 426 24.86 39.50 -33.07
CA LYS A 426 26.04 40.25 -33.53
C LYS A 426 26.40 41.37 -32.54
N ALA A 427 27.69 41.58 -32.32
CA ALA A 427 28.17 42.71 -31.53
C ALA A 427 28.14 44.03 -32.32
N ILE A 428 28.01 45.15 -31.62
CA ILE A 428 28.05 46.49 -32.23
C ILE A 428 29.52 46.88 -32.41
N LYS A 429 29.91 47.35 -33.60
CA LYS A 429 31.29 47.79 -33.84
C LYS A 429 31.64 49.02 -32.96
N PRO A 430 32.64 48.92 -32.06
CA PRO A 430 33.04 50.06 -31.23
C PRO A 430 33.80 51.10 -32.07
N GLN A 431 33.97 52.31 -31.51
CA GLN A 431 34.91 53.28 -32.07
C GLN A 431 36.33 52.69 -32.09
N ASN A 432 37.07 52.93 -33.17
CA ASN A 432 38.44 52.42 -33.29
C ASN A 432 39.30 53.03 -32.18
N PRO A 433 40.07 52.21 -31.44
CA PRO A 433 41.01 52.75 -30.46
C PRO A 433 42.07 53.59 -31.16
N ILE A 434 42.71 54.50 -30.43
CA ILE A 434 43.79 55.37 -30.94
C ILE A 434 45.10 55.03 -30.24
N ARG A 435 46.17 54.84 -31.01
CA ARG A 435 47.55 54.68 -30.53
C ARG A 435 48.48 55.62 -31.31
N ILE A 436 49.10 56.58 -30.63
CA ILE A 436 49.96 57.60 -31.26
C ILE A 436 51.17 56.91 -31.93
N GLY A 437 51.43 57.25 -33.19
CA GLY A 437 52.51 56.65 -33.99
C GLY A 437 52.14 55.35 -34.73
N TYR A 438 50.90 54.87 -34.61
CA TYR A 438 50.44 53.62 -35.20
C TYR A 438 49.14 53.79 -35.99
N VAL A 439 48.86 52.85 -36.90
CA VAL A 439 47.61 52.71 -37.65
C VAL A 439 46.88 51.48 -37.11
N PHE A 440 45.58 51.63 -36.79
CA PHE A 440 44.74 50.52 -36.32
C PHE A 440 44.31 49.62 -37.48
N GLU A 441 44.64 48.32 -37.40
CA GLU A 441 44.36 47.37 -38.50
C GLU A 441 43.10 46.50 -38.27
N GLY A 442 42.57 46.50 -37.05
CA GLY A 442 41.36 45.79 -36.69
C GLY A 442 41.43 45.04 -35.36
N TRP A 443 40.32 44.38 -35.04
CA TRP A 443 40.16 43.50 -33.88
C TRP A 443 40.35 42.04 -34.30
N TYR A 444 41.01 41.25 -33.48
CA TYR A 444 41.35 39.85 -33.74
C TYR A 444 40.91 38.95 -32.60
N LYS A 445 40.57 37.70 -32.89
CA LYS A 445 40.04 36.71 -31.93
C LYS A 445 41.12 36.17 -30.99
N ASP A 446 42.38 36.34 -31.36
CA ASP A 446 43.55 35.82 -30.66
C ASP A 446 44.61 36.91 -30.47
N SER A 447 45.48 36.71 -29.48
CA SER A 447 46.56 37.65 -29.14
C SER A 447 47.67 37.70 -30.19
N ASP A 448 47.81 36.67 -31.02
CA ASP A 448 48.82 36.57 -32.09
C ASP A 448 48.35 37.24 -33.40
N HIS A 449 47.14 37.80 -33.39
CA HIS A 449 46.50 38.51 -34.50
C HIS A 449 46.38 37.69 -35.79
N THR A 450 46.04 36.41 -35.65
CA THR A 450 45.90 35.47 -36.77
C THR A 450 44.48 35.45 -37.34
N GLU A 451 43.45 35.61 -36.51
CA GLU A 451 42.05 35.57 -36.93
C GLU A 451 41.34 36.91 -36.72
N LYS A 452 40.95 37.58 -37.81
CA LYS A 452 40.26 38.87 -37.75
C LYS A 452 38.79 38.70 -37.36
N TRP A 453 38.31 39.56 -36.46
CA TRP A 453 36.89 39.65 -36.12
C TRP A 453 36.12 40.52 -37.12
N ASP A 454 34.97 40.03 -37.58
CA ASP A 454 34.05 40.73 -38.47
C ASP A 454 32.70 41.00 -37.78
N PHE A 455 32.48 42.25 -37.36
CA PHE A 455 31.22 42.67 -36.72
C PHE A 455 29.99 42.50 -37.60
N ALA A 456 30.13 42.36 -38.93
CA ALA A 456 29.02 42.12 -39.82
C ALA A 456 28.66 40.64 -39.96
N MET A 457 29.56 39.71 -39.66
CA MET A 457 29.38 38.27 -39.92
C MET A 457 29.46 37.40 -38.65
N ASP A 458 30.39 37.71 -37.75
CA ASP A 458 30.62 36.93 -36.54
C ASP A 458 29.46 37.10 -35.55
N ARG A 459 29.14 36.02 -34.83
CA ARG A 459 28.08 35.95 -33.82
C ARG A 459 28.66 35.54 -32.48
N VAL A 460 28.13 36.10 -31.39
CA VAL A 460 28.62 35.84 -30.04
C VAL A 460 27.92 34.61 -29.46
N GLN A 461 28.63 33.49 -29.36
CA GLN A 461 28.09 32.21 -28.85
C GLN A 461 28.68 31.80 -27.50
N ALA A 462 29.67 32.56 -27.02
CA ALA A 462 30.31 32.41 -25.71
C ALA A 462 30.98 33.74 -25.36
N ASN A 463 31.59 33.81 -24.17
CA ASN A 463 32.42 34.96 -23.80
C ASN A 463 33.68 35.01 -24.70
N ILE A 464 33.93 36.16 -25.34
CA ILE A 464 35.01 36.34 -26.32
C ILE A 464 35.86 37.56 -25.93
N ILE A 465 37.17 37.49 -26.16
CA ILE A 465 38.10 38.61 -25.99
C ILE A 465 38.70 38.95 -27.36
N LEU A 466 38.63 40.22 -27.76
CA LEU A 466 39.19 40.72 -29.01
C LEU A 466 40.44 41.58 -28.77
N TYR A 467 41.45 41.41 -29.60
CA TYR A 467 42.76 42.06 -29.49
C TYR A 467 43.00 43.03 -30.66
N ALA A 468 43.40 44.26 -30.34
CA ALA A 468 43.73 45.27 -31.35
C ALA A 468 45.09 44.97 -32.02
N LYS A 469 45.13 45.04 -33.36
CA LYS A 469 46.38 44.98 -34.15
C LYS A 469 46.78 46.36 -34.65
N TRP A 470 48.08 46.64 -34.66
CA TRP A 470 48.66 47.94 -34.98
C TRP A 470 49.81 47.81 -35.98
N ALA A 471 49.85 48.68 -36.99
CA ALA A 471 51.02 48.90 -37.84
C ALA A 471 51.73 50.19 -37.44
N ILE A 472 53.06 50.20 -37.36
CA ILE A 472 53.85 51.40 -37.07
C ILE A 472 53.74 52.36 -38.27
N LYS A 473 53.52 53.66 -38.02
CA LYS A 473 53.56 54.69 -39.08
C LYS A 473 54.99 54.91 -39.53
N GLU A 474 55.22 55.08 -40.83
CA GLU A 474 56.52 55.47 -41.39
C GLU A 474 56.48 56.91 -41.90
N HIS A 475 57.63 57.57 -41.86
CA HIS A 475 57.82 58.97 -42.22
C HIS A 475 59.01 59.14 -43.15
N THR A 476 58.94 60.10 -44.06
CA THR A 476 59.97 60.36 -45.04
C THR A 476 60.89 61.49 -44.57
N LEU A 477 62.18 61.19 -44.41
CA LEU A 477 63.24 62.18 -44.24
C LEU A 477 63.88 62.48 -45.60
N SER A 478 63.64 63.67 -46.13
CA SER A 478 64.16 64.12 -47.43
C SER A 478 65.29 65.13 -47.27
N PHE A 479 66.14 65.23 -48.30
CA PHE A 479 67.38 66.01 -48.24
C PHE A 479 67.44 67.00 -49.40
N GLU A 480 67.64 68.27 -49.08
CA GLU A 480 67.88 69.38 -50.00
C GLU A 480 69.36 69.76 -49.93
N SER A 481 70.13 69.37 -50.95
CA SER A 481 71.60 69.51 -50.93
C SER A 481 72.08 70.95 -51.20
N ASN A 482 71.20 71.89 -51.54
CA ASN A 482 71.52 73.30 -51.81
C ASN A 482 72.75 73.44 -52.73
N ASP A 483 72.60 72.99 -53.98
CA ASP A 483 73.64 72.92 -55.03
C ASP A 483 74.76 71.88 -54.80
N GLY A 484 74.64 71.02 -53.78
CA GLY A 484 75.52 69.85 -53.59
C GLY A 484 75.02 68.58 -54.30
N THR A 485 75.81 67.51 -54.28
CA THR A 485 75.39 66.19 -54.78
C THR A 485 74.09 65.73 -54.12
N ALA A 486 73.19 65.14 -54.91
CA ALA A 486 71.89 64.67 -54.43
C ALA A 486 72.02 63.60 -53.34
N VAL A 487 71.11 63.62 -52.37
CA VAL A 487 71.00 62.63 -51.29
C VAL A 487 69.60 62.03 -51.30
N SER A 488 69.52 60.70 -51.40
CA SER A 488 68.24 59.99 -51.45
C SER A 488 67.47 60.13 -50.14
N PRO A 489 66.13 60.31 -50.19
CA PRO A 489 65.29 60.33 -49.01
C PRO A 489 65.31 58.96 -48.31
N GLN A 490 65.03 58.95 -47.00
CA GLN A 490 64.92 57.75 -46.18
C GLN A 490 63.49 57.62 -45.64
N THR A 491 62.97 56.40 -45.64
CA THR A 491 61.71 56.05 -44.97
C THR A 491 62.03 55.46 -43.60
N ILE A 492 61.55 56.10 -42.54
CA ILE A 492 61.91 55.83 -41.16
C ILE A 492 60.63 55.57 -40.36
N ALA A 493 60.59 54.49 -39.58
CA ALA A 493 59.48 54.22 -38.67
C ALA A 493 59.32 55.34 -37.62
N TYR A 494 58.09 55.58 -37.18
CA TYR A 494 57.78 56.62 -36.21
C TYR A 494 58.64 56.47 -34.96
N ASN A 495 59.30 57.58 -34.59
CA ASN A 495 60.18 57.70 -33.44
C ASN A 495 61.51 56.92 -33.56
N GLU A 496 61.90 56.51 -34.77
CA GLU A 496 63.23 55.95 -35.05
C GLU A 496 64.21 57.00 -35.57
N LYS A 497 65.51 56.72 -35.43
CA LYS A 497 66.58 57.60 -35.96
C LYS A 497 66.82 57.32 -37.44
N ALA A 498 67.09 58.38 -38.19
CA ALA A 498 67.54 58.24 -39.58
C ALA A 498 69.03 57.84 -39.64
N ILE A 499 69.39 57.10 -40.68
CA ILE A 499 70.80 56.74 -40.94
C ILE A 499 71.51 57.99 -41.49
N LYS A 500 72.67 58.36 -40.94
CA LYS A 500 73.43 59.51 -41.44
C LYS A 500 73.86 59.27 -42.91
N PRO A 501 73.42 60.09 -43.87
CA PRO A 501 73.88 59.94 -45.26
C PRO A 501 75.34 60.36 -45.39
N GLN A 502 75.99 59.95 -46.49
CA GLN A 502 77.28 60.53 -46.87
C GLN A 502 77.13 62.04 -47.06
N ASN A 503 78.12 62.81 -46.62
CA ASN A 503 78.08 64.26 -46.75
C ASN A 503 78.01 64.62 -48.25
N PRO A 504 77.08 65.50 -48.66
CA PRO A 504 77.04 65.95 -50.05
C PRO A 504 78.33 66.72 -50.38
N ILE A 505 78.66 66.82 -51.67
CA ILE A 505 79.83 67.56 -52.16
C ILE A 505 79.38 68.75 -53.02
N ARG A 506 79.94 69.93 -52.77
CA ARG A 506 79.77 71.15 -53.58
C ARG A 506 81.15 71.75 -53.86
N ILE A 507 81.58 71.77 -55.13
CA ILE A 507 82.92 72.22 -55.52
C ILE A 507 83.15 73.68 -55.09
N GLY A 508 84.23 73.93 -54.35
CA GLY A 508 84.57 75.25 -53.82
C GLY A 508 83.89 75.60 -52.47
N TYR A 509 83.23 74.64 -51.81
CA TYR A 509 82.54 74.83 -50.53
C TYR A 509 82.75 73.65 -49.56
N VAL A 510 82.76 73.95 -48.26
CA VAL A 510 82.81 73.00 -47.13
C VAL A 510 81.41 72.78 -46.56
N PHE A 511 81.02 71.52 -46.38
CA PHE A 511 79.73 71.12 -45.79
C PHE A 511 79.72 71.31 -44.27
N GLU A 512 78.77 72.08 -43.74
CA GLU A 512 78.67 72.39 -42.31
C GLU A 512 77.60 71.56 -41.56
N GLY A 513 76.73 70.84 -42.27
CA GLY A 513 75.72 69.97 -41.66
C GLY A 513 74.33 70.08 -42.30
N TRP A 514 73.41 69.29 -41.75
CA TRP A 514 72.01 69.25 -42.14
C TRP A 514 71.15 70.05 -41.15
N TYR A 515 70.17 70.81 -41.64
CA TYR A 515 69.29 71.67 -40.84
C TYR A 515 67.83 71.45 -41.21
N LYS A 516 66.90 71.61 -40.25
CA LYS A 516 65.45 71.42 -40.50
C LYS A 516 64.82 72.57 -41.28
N ASP A 517 65.51 73.71 -41.38
CA ASP A 517 65.01 74.94 -42.00
C ASP A 517 66.03 75.55 -42.96
N GLN A 518 65.53 76.27 -43.97
CA GLN A 518 66.33 76.93 -45.00
C GLN A 518 67.20 78.08 -44.48
N ASN A 519 66.84 78.64 -43.32
CA ASN A 519 67.63 79.69 -42.67
C ASN A 519 68.79 79.11 -41.83
N PHE A 520 68.92 77.78 -41.80
CA PHE A 520 69.96 77.04 -41.09
C PHE A 520 70.03 77.36 -39.58
N THR A 521 68.86 77.52 -38.95
CA THR A 521 68.76 77.85 -37.52
C THR A 521 68.69 76.61 -36.63
N THR A 522 68.11 75.51 -37.12
CA THR A 522 67.89 74.27 -36.37
C THR A 522 68.69 73.13 -36.97
N GLN A 523 69.84 72.81 -36.39
CA GLN A 523 70.70 71.72 -36.85
C GLN A 523 70.08 70.36 -36.54
N TRP A 524 70.16 69.42 -37.50
CA TRP A 524 69.75 68.04 -37.35
C TRP A 524 70.95 67.14 -37.03
N TYR A 525 70.80 66.32 -36.00
CA TYR A 525 71.78 65.37 -35.51
C TYR A 525 71.23 63.95 -35.62
N PHE A 526 71.78 63.16 -36.53
CA PHE A 526 71.31 61.77 -36.78
C PHE A 526 71.45 60.85 -35.57
N ASP A 527 72.35 61.17 -34.64
CA ASP A 527 72.59 60.36 -33.44
C ASP A 527 71.56 60.62 -32.32
N THR A 528 70.83 61.74 -32.36
CA THR A 528 69.91 62.15 -31.27
C THR A 528 68.50 62.50 -31.74
N ASN A 529 68.32 62.96 -32.98
CA ASN A 529 67.00 63.25 -33.52
C ASN A 529 66.33 62.00 -34.08
N VAL A 530 65.03 61.90 -33.84
CA VAL A 530 64.14 60.86 -34.34
C VAL A 530 63.13 61.45 -35.31
N VAL A 531 62.63 60.63 -36.22
CA VAL A 531 61.64 61.05 -37.22
C VAL A 531 60.24 60.75 -36.68
N THR A 532 59.49 61.80 -36.38
CA THR A 532 58.10 61.70 -35.89
C THR A 532 57.08 62.20 -36.91
N GLU A 533 57.56 62.78 -38.01
CA GLU A 533 56.78 63.31 -39.14
C GLU A 533 57.69 63.43 -40.37
N ASP A 534 57.08 63.60 -41.55
CA ASP A 534 57.84 63.85 -42.78
C ASP A 534 58.65 65.14 -42.63
N THR A 535 59.96 65.03 -42.79
CA THR A 535 60.90 66.11 -42.50
C THR A 535 61.80 66.33 -43.71
N LYS A 536 62.05 67.59 -44.08
CA LYS A 536 63.05 67.95 -45.10
C LYS A 536 64.24 68.61 -44.42
N LEU A 537 65.45 68.14 -44.73
CA LEU A 537 66.71 68.68 -44.23
C LEU A 537 67.46 69.44 -45.31
N TYR A 538 68.11 70.54 -44.95
CA TYR A 538 68.82 71.46 -45.85
C TYR A 538 70.32 71.46 -45.53
N ALA A 539 71.15 71.30 -46.57
CA ALA A 539 72.60 71.33 -46.45
C ALA A 539 73.11 72.76 -46.30
N LYS A 540 73.94 73.02 -45.28
CA LYS A 540 74.61 74.32 -45.08
C LYS A 540 76.05 74.27 -45.60
N TRP A 541 76.50 75.34 -46.24
CA TRP A 541 77.80 75.43 -46.91
C TRP A 541 78.59 76.68 -46.52
N ARG A 542 79.92 76.60 -46.56
CA ARG A 542 80.86 77.73 -46.40
C ARG A 542 81.90 77.73 -47.53
N ALA A 543 82.18 78.86 -48.18
CA ALA A 543 83.10 78.94 -49.32
C ALA A 543 84.56 78.61 -48.91
N ASP A 544 85.27 77.87 -49.76
CA ASP A 544 86.66 77.43 -49.53
C ASP A 544 87.66 78.43 -50.17
N SER A 545 88.61 78.95 -49.39
CA SER A 545 89.55 80.00 -49.82
C SER A 545 91.01 79.56 -49.68
N SER A 546 91.53 78.78 -50.65
CA SER A 546 92.98 78.65 -50.91
C SER A 546 93.28 77.93 -52.24
N THR A 547 94.24 78.45 -53.01
CA THR A 547 94.84 77.84 -54.22
C THR A 547 96.17 77.18 -53.89
N GLY A 548 96.46 76.01 -54.50
CA GLY A 548 97.83 75.56 -54.78
C GLY A 548 98.26 74.15 -54.33
N GLY A 549 98.09 73.16 -55.22
CA GLY A 549 99.16 72.26 -55.70
C GLY A 549 99.62 71.03 -54.86
N GLY A 550 99.62 69.86 -55.52
CA GLY A 550 100.55 68.74 -55.25
C GLY A 550 99.89 67.38 -54.98
N GLY A 551 100.18 66.37 -55.81
CA GLY A 551 99.53 65.04 -55.83
C GLY A 551 100.27 63.92 -55.11
N TYR A 552 99.69 62.70 -55.13
CA TYR A 552 100.31 61.35 -55.23
C TYR A 552 99.22 60.26 -55.02
N SER A 553 99.36 59.14 -55.74
CA SER A 553 98.59 57.87 -55.68
C SER A 553 99.39 56.85 -54.82
N PRO A 554 98.85 55.77 -54.17
CA PRO A 554 98.22 54.60 -54.83
C PRO A 554 97.14 53.79 -54.04
N ASN A 555 96.54 52.81 -54.76
CA ASN A 555 95.69 51.64 -54.38
C ASN A 555 96.07 50.91 -53.05
N PRO A 556 95.27 49.98 -52.42
CA PRO A 556 94.55 48.86 -53.07
C PRO A 556 93.22 48.35 -52.41
N THR A 557 92.60 47.35 -53.04
CA THR A 557 91.53 46.45 -52.52
C THR A 557 92.04 45.52 -51.39
N PRO A 558 91.14 44.86 -50.61
CA PRO A 558 90.88 43.43 -50.88
C PRO A 558 89.45 42.93 -50.55
N ASN A 559 89.29 41.64 -50.88
CA ASN A 559 88.13 40.78 -51.08
C ASN A 559 87.72 40.03 -49.76
N PRO A 560 87.10 38.83 -49.74
CA PRO A 560 85.69 38.55 -49.39
C PRO A 560 85.53 37.54 -48.19
N THR A 561 84.44 36.72 -48.22
CA THR A 561 84.20 35.38 -47.58
C THR A 561 83.55 35.32 -46.15
N PRO A 562 82.98 34.18 -45.65
CA PRO A 562 81.78 33.41 -46.07
C PRO A 562 80.88 32.83 -44.90
N ILE A 563 79.69 32.27 -45.26
CA ILE A 563 78.89 31.07 -44.78
C ILE A 563 79.40 30.36 -43.47
N PRO A 564 78.61 29.77 -42.50
CA PRO A 564 77.64 28.67 -42.77
C PRO A 564 76.56 28.16 -41.72
N LYS A 565 75.69 27.25 -42.24
CA LYS A 565 75.19 25.95 -41.67
C LYS A 565 73.93 25.85 -40.76
N GLU A 566 72.91 25.20 -41.35
CA GLU A 566 71.97 24.15 -40.83
C GLU A 566 72.72 22.87 -40.34
N PRO A 567 72.14 21.71 -39.93
CA PRO A 567 70.72 21.25 -39.73
C PRO A 567 70.54 20.45 -38.38
N THR A 568 69.39 19.88 -37.96
CA THR A 568 68.85 18.55 -38.35
C THR A 568 67.60 18.14 -37.52
N PRO A 569 66.69 17.30 -38.06
CA PRO A 569 65.48 16.74 -37.43
C PRO A 569 65.57 15.20 -37.14
N VAL A 570 64.43 14.50 -37.17
CA VAL A 570 64.06 13.04 -37.27
C VAL A 570 63.55 12.29 -35.98
N PRO A 571 62.89 11.09 -36.03
CA PRO A 571 61.67 10.50 -36.71
C PRO A 571 60.61 9.91 -35.68
N GLU A 572 59.31 9.59 -35.94
CA GLU A 572 58.59 8.56 -36.78
C GLU A 572 58.56 7.09 -36.21
N TYR A 573 57.41 6.51 -35.77
CA TYR A 573 56.51 5.46 -36.41
C TYR A 573 56.04 4.39 -35.36
N PRO A 574 55.21 3.33 -35.61
CA PRO A 574 53.94 3.13 -36.36
C PRO A 574 52.85 2.23 -35.65
N LYS A 575 51.73 1.99 -36.38
CA LYS A 575 50.53 1.09 -36.20
C LYS A 575 50.85 -0.44 -36.21
N PRO A 576 49.96 -1.41 -35.82
CA PRO A 576 48.81 -1.87 -36.66
C PRO A 576 47.55 -2.54 -35.97
N THR A 577 46.54 -2.80 -36.82
CA THR A 577 45.17 -3.44 -36.77
C THR A 577 45.20 -5.01 -36.79
N PRO A 578 44.13 -5.83 -37.10
CA PRO A 578 42.64 -5.88 -36.95
C PRO A 578 42.13 -7.22 -36.29
N GLU A 579 40.83 -7.59 -36.11
CA GLU A 579 39.96 -8.41 -37.02
C GLU A 579 38.66 -8.94 -36.31
N GLN A 580 37.55 -9.18 -37.07
CA GLN A 580 36.16 -9.66 -36.68
C GLN A 580 36.04 -11.23 -36.70
N PRO A 581 34.88 -11.99 -36.73
CA PRO A 581 33.41 -11.74 -36.57
C PRO A 581 32.56 -12.82 -35.77
N LYS A 582 31.23 -12.55 -35.67
CA LYS A 582 29.94 -13.32 -35.42
C LYS A 582 29.91 -14.89 -35.50
N PRO A 583 28.91 -15.62 -34.91
CA PRO A 583 27.54 -15.73 -35.49
C PRO A 583 26.33 -15.94 -34.50
N GLU A 584 25.13 -16.03 -35.09
CA GLU A 584 23.73 -16.05 -34.57
C GLU A 584 23.13 -17.43 -34.20
N LYS A 585 22.11 -17.41 -33.29
CA LYS A 585 20.78 -18.13 -33.17
C LYS A 585 20.64 -19.64 -33.51
N PRO A 586 19.65 -20.41 -32.95
CA PRO A 586 18.20 -20.13 -33.03
C PRO A 586 17.28 -20.60 -31.88
N ASP A 587 16.01 -20.20 -32.02
CA ASP A 587 14.82 -20.43 -31.18
C ASP A 587 14.25 -21.85 -31.20
N SER A 588 13.33 -22.11 -30.24
CA SER A 588 12.05 -22.87 -30.31
C SER A 588 11.93 -23.97 -29.23
N VAL A 589 10.80 -24.35 -28.61
CA VAL A 589 9.36 -24.00 -28.60
C VAL A 589 8.72 -24.77 -27.40
N PRO A 590 7.44 -24.56 -26.98
CA PRO A 590 6.94 -24.72 -25.61
C PRO A 590 6.29 -26.09 -25.30
N VAL A 591 6.07 -26.37 -24.02
CA VAL A 591 5.23 -27.47 -23.53
C VAL A 591 4.33 -26.97 -22.39
N GLU A 592 3.05 -27.23 -22.51
CA GLU A 592 1.99 -27.01 -21.51
C GLU A 592 1.26 -28.37 -21.29
N PRO A 593 0.39 -28.54 -20.28
CA PRO A 593 0.69 -28.84 -18.88
C PRO A 593 0.24 -30.26 -18.48
N VAL A 594 0.77 -30.80 -17.37
CA VAL A 594 0.23 -32.01 -16.71
C VAL A 594 0.08 -31.74 -15.21
N GLU A 595 -1.13 -32.00 -14.71
CA GLU A 595 -1.60 -31.88 -13.33
C GLU A 595 -0.85 -32.82 -12.36
N PRO A 596 -0.68 -32.45 -11.08
CA PRO A 596 -1.29 -33.32 -10.07
C PRO A 596 -1.87 -32.60 -8.84
N GLN A 597 -2.94 -33.16 -8.30
CA GLN A 597 -3.54 -32.84 -7.00
C GLN A 597 -2.63 -33.26 -5.81
N SER A 598 -2.89 -32.61 -4.67
CA SER A 598 -2.15 -32.63 -3.40
C SER A 598 -2.12 -33.98 -2.65
N PRO A 599 -1.00 -34.28 -1.95
CA PRO A 599 -1.09 -34.98 -0.66
C PRO A 599 -0.40 -34.21 0.48
N LYS A 600 -0.97 -34.40 1.68
CA LYS A 600 -0.50 -33.94 3.00
C LYS A 600 0.99 -34.29 3.24
N PRO A 601 1.80 -33.45 3.92
CA PRO A 601 3.24 -33.69 4.01
C PRO A 601 3.55 -34.93 4.86
N THR A 602 4.33 -35.85 4.29
CA THR A 602 5.04 -36.90 5.03
C THR A 602 6.50 -36.45 5.20
N PRO A 603 7.12 -36.51 6.40
CA PRO A 603 8.50 -36.08 6.57
C PRO A 603 9.47 -37.02 5.85
N GLN A 604 10.29 -36.51 4.92
CA GLN A 604 11.48 -37.16 4.31
C GLN A 604 12.39 -36.09 3.65
N PRO A 605 13.71 -36.32 3.43
CA PRO A 605 14.76 -37.03 4.20
C PRO A 605 15.78 -36.04 4.86
N GLU A 606 16.79 -36.56 5.57
CA GLU A 606 17.85 -35.81 6.30
C GLU A 606 18.81 -34.98 5.41
N GLU A 607 18.68 -35.04 4.08
CA GLU A 607 19.50 -34.24 3.16
C GLU A 607 18.96 -32.81 3.01
N ASP A 608 19.88 -31.86 2.85
CA ASP A 608 19.55 -30.46 2.66
C ASP A 608 18.80 -30.25 1.33
N ILE A 609 17.53 -29.82 1.40
CA ILE A 609 16.78 -29.40 0.21
C ILE A 609 17.41 -28.11 -0.34
N THR A 610 18.05 -28.20 -1.50
CA THR A 610 18.72 -27.06 -2.16
C THR A 610 17.88 -26.50 -3.30
N PHE A 611 17.56 -25.20 -3.25
CA PHE A 611 17.04 -24.45 -4.40
C PHE A 611 18.21 -23.84 -5.17
N SER A 612 18.17 -23.90 -6.50
CA SER A 612 19.29 -23.48 -7.37
C SER A 612 19.66 -21.98 -7.24
N ASP A 613 18.72 -21.16 -6.79
CA ASP A 613 18.83 -19.70 -6.65
C ASP A 613 18.88 -19.21 -5.19
N VAL A 614 19.05 -20.13 -4.22
CA VAL A 614 19.25 -19.80 -2.81
C VAL A 614 20.56 -20.45 -2.33
N PRO A 615 21.72 -19.80 -2.56
CA PRO A 615 23.01 -20.35 -2.14
C PRO A 615 23.14 -20.37 -0.61
N LYS A 616 24.06 -21.19 -0.07
CA LYS A 616 24.25 -21.41 1.38
C LYS A 616 24.58 -20.14 2.18
N ASP A 617 25.15 -19.14 1.53
CA ASP A 617 25.49 -17.84 2.09
C ASP A 617 24.34 -16.81 2.00
N HIS A 618 23.20 -17.17 1.39
CA HIS A 618 22.02 -16.32 1.38
C HIS A 618 21.49 -16.13 2.81
N TRP A 619 21.19 -14.89 3.21
CA TRP A 619 20.79 -14.54 4.58
C TRP A 619 19.56 -15.31 5.11
N ALA A 620 18.66 -15.73 4.21
CA ALA A 620 17.47 -16.51 4.55
C ALA A 620 17.63 -18.03 4.37
N TRP A 621 18.81 -18.51 4.00
CA TRP A 621 19.04 -19.92 3.59
C TRP A 621 18.58 -20.91 4.67
N THR A 622 18.98 -20.70 5.93
CA THR A 622 18.64 -21.60 7.05
C THR A 622 17.13 -21.68 7.29
N MET A 623 16.43 -20.55 7.27
CA MET A 623 14.99 -20.45 7.50
C MET A 623 14.20 -21.09 6.35
N ILE A 624 14.60 -20.82 5.10
CA ILE A 624 14.01 -21.43 3.90
C ILE A 624 14.18 -22.95 3.94
N GLN A 625 15.37 -23.43 4.29
CA GLN A 625 15.64 -24.86 4.42
C GLN A 625 14.79 -25.52 5.52
N ALA A 626 14.67 -24.90 6.69
CA ALA A 626 13.86 -25.44 7.79
C ALA A 626 12.40 -25.63 7.37
N MET A 627 11.80 -24.64 6.72
CA MET A 627 10.43 -24.73 6.22
C MET A 627 10.29 -25.68 5.03
N ALA A 628 11.32 -25.81 4.19
CA ALA A 628 11.31 -26.80 3.12
C ALA A 628 11.33 -28.23 3.68
N LYS A 629 12.13 -28.50 4.71
CA LYS A 629 12.16 -29.81 5.42
C LYS A 629 10.82 -30.14 6.08
N GLN A 630 10.04 -29.13 6.47
CA GLN A 630 8.68 -29.27 7.00
C GLN A 630 7.60 -29.39 5.90
N GLY A 631 7.98 -29.30 4.62
CA GLY A 631 7.04 -29.34 3.50
C GLY A 631 6.23 -28.05 3.30
N VAL A 632 6.51 -26.99 4.06
CA VAL A 632 5.84 -25.68 3.93
C VAL A 632 6.24 -25.01 2.62
N ILE A 633 7.54 -25.07 2.28
CA ILE A 633 8.10 -24.52 1.04
C ILE A 633 8.51 -25.67 0.11
N THR A 634 7.97 -25.70 -1.11
CA THR A 634 8.30 -26.72 -2.12
C THR A 634 9.04 -26.17 -3.34
N GLY A 635 9.22 -24.85 -3.44
CA GLY A 635 9.83 -24.21 -4.61
C GLY A 635 8.95 -24.28 -5.88
N TYR A 636 9.54 -23.93 -7.02
CA TYR A 636 8.94 -24.05 -8.34
C TYR A 636 9.41 -25.34 -9.05
N PRO A 637 8.68 -25.83 -10.06
CA PRO A 637 9.06 -27.02 -10.83
C PRO A 637 10.44 -26.93 -11.51
N ASP A 638 10.94 -25.71 -11.75
CA ASP A 638 12.28 -25.44 -12.29
C ASP A 638 13.42 -25.59 -11.25
N GLY A 639 13.09 -25.98 -10.01
CA GLY A 639 14.06 -26.14 -8.93
C GLY A 639 14.50 -24.83 -8.27
N THR A 640 13.81 -23.71 -8.55
CA THR A 640 14.08 -22.40 -7.94
C THR A 640 13.12 -22.08 -6.79
N PHE A 641 13.51 -21.17 -5.91
CA PHE A 641 12.65 -20.58 -4.88
C PHE A 641 12.20 -19.15 -5.21
N LYS A 642 12.98 -18.40 -6.01
CA LYS A 642 12.81 -16.99 -6.37
C LYS A 642 12.79 -16.07 -5.14
N PRO A 643 13.89 -16.01 -4.35
CA PRO A 643 13.91 -15.37 -3.03
C PRO A 643 13.54 -13.87 -3.04
N ASN A 644 13.94 -13.15 -4.09
CA ASN A 644 13.72 -11.69 -4.21
C ASN A 644 12.41 -11.31 -4.92
N ALA A 645 11.67 -12.29 -5.46
CA ALA A 645 10.38 -11.99 -6.08
C ALA A 645 9.33 -11.64 -5.01
N PRO A 646 8.43 -10.68 -5.27
CA PRO A 646 7.28 -10.43 -4.41
C PRO A 646 6.44 -11.70 -4.20
N VAL A 647 5.97 -11.92 -2.98
CA VAL A 647 5.05 -13.02 -2.69
C VAL A 647 3.61 -12.60 -3.03
N GLN A 648 2.88 -13.50 -3.67
CA GLN A 648 1.47 -13.31 -4.01
C GLN A 648 0.56 -13.85 -2.89
N ARG A 649 -0.65 -13.31 -2.79
CA ARG A 649 -1.64 -13.70 -1.77
C ARG A 649 -1.96 -15.19 -1.78
N GLN A 650 -2.09 -15.82 -2.95
CA GLN A 650 -2.33 -17.27 -3.06
C GLN A 650 -1.19 -18.12 -2.49
N HIS A 651 0.06 -17.68 -2.66
CA HIS A 651 1.23 -18.39 -2.15
C HIS A 651 1.33 -18.27 -0.62
N VAL A 652 0.92 -17.13 -0.06
CA VAL A 652 0.83 -16.92 1.39
C VAL A 652 -0.22 -17.85 1.99
N ALA A 653 -1.40 -17.93 1.37
CA ALA A 653 -2.48 -18.82 1.82
C ALA A 653 -2.02 -20.28 1.85
N LEU A 654 -1.36 -20.73 0.78
CA LEU A 654 -0.79 -22.09 0.72
C LEU A 654 0.27 -22.33 1.80
N MET A 655 1.19 -21.39 2.03
CA MET A 655 2.24 -21.55 3.04
C MET A 655 1.67 -21.61 4.46
N LEU A 656 0.66 -20.80 4.79
CA LEU A 656 0.00 -20.85 6.10
C LEU A 656 -0.74 -22.17 6.33
N ALA A 657 -1.54 -22.60 5.35
CA ALA A 657 -2.28 -23.86 5.42
C ALA A 657 -1.36 -25.11 5.52
N ARG A 658 -0.11 -25.00 5.03
CA ARG A 658 0.91 -26.05 5.20
C ARG A 658 1.65 -25.96 6.53
N ALA A 659 1.83 -24.76 7.06
CA ALA A 659 2.60 -24.53 8.28
C ALA A 659 1.83 -24.87 9.56
N MET A 660 0.50 -24.74 9.55
CA MET A 660 -0.33 -24.92 10.73
C MET A 660 -1.76 -25.36 10.39
N GLU A 661 -2.45 -25.92 11.38
CA GLU A 661 -3.88 -26.19 11.31
C GLU A 661 -4.66 -24.87 11.53
N LEU A 662 -5.52 -24.53 10.57
CA LEU A 662 -6.28 -23.30 10.57
C LEU A 662 -7.71 -23.56 11.03
N GLU A 663 -8.01 -23.19 12.28
CA GLU A 663 -9.34 -23.39 12.88
C GLU A 663 -10.39 -22.48 12.20
N PRO A 664 -11.50 -23.05 11.68
CA PRO A 664 -12.56 -22.27 11.04
C PRO A 664 -13.35 -21.49 12.10
N LYS A 665 -13.35 -20.16 11.98
CA LYS A 665 -14.09 -19.23 12.86
C LYS A 665 -15.39 -18.72 12.24
N LYS A 666 -15.56 -18.88 10.93
CA LYS A 666 -16.75 -18.45 10.17
C LYS A 666 -16.97 -19.31 8.94
N GLU A 667 -18.20 -19.26 8.43
CA GLU A 667 -18.54 -19.83 7.13
C GLU A 667 -17.78 -19.13 5.99
N ALA A 668 -17.39 -19.92 4.98
CA ALA A 668 -16.72 -19.39 3.80
C ALA A 668 -17.74 -18.75 2.84
N LEU A 669 -17.39 -17.58 2.29
CA LEU A 669 -18.13 -16.96 1.21
C LEU A 669 -17.34 -17.13 -0.10
N ALA A 670 -18.03 -17.47 -1.18
CA ALA A 670 -17.40 -17.57 -2.50
C ALA A 670 -16.84 -16.20 -2.92
N PHE A 671 -15.56 -16.17 -3.31
CA PHE A 671 -14.95 -14.99 -3.93
C PHE A 671 -15.30 -14.96 -5.43
N ASN A 672 -15.61 -13.79 -6.00
CA ASN A 672 -16.04 -13.68 -7.40
C ASN A 672 -14.93 -14.05 -8.39
N ASP A 673 -13.66 -13.94 -7.97
CA ASP A 673 -12.48 -14.21 -8.79
C ASP A 673 -11.82 -15.57 -8.52
N ILE A 674 -12.44 -16.42 -7.69
CA ILE A 674 -11.96 -17.78 -7.39
C ILE A 674 -13.00 -18.81 -7.82
N SER A 675 -12.75 -19.50 -8.93
CA SER A 675 -13.57 -20.64 -9.36
C SER A 675 -13.33 -21.87 -8.49
N ALA A 676 -14.30 -22.78 -8.41
CA ALA A 676 -14.16 -24.06 -7.70
C ALA A 676 -13.00 -24.94 -8.22
N THR A 677 -12.58 -24.76 -9.47
CA THR A 677 -11.44 -25.45 -10.09
C THR A 677 -10.12 -24.69 -9.97
N HIS A 678 -10.07 -23.58 -9.23
CA HIS A 678 -8.84 -22.81 -9.07
C HIS A 678 -7.84 -23.62 -8.23
N PRO A 679 -6.54 -23.70 -8.62
CA PRO A 679 -5.56 -24.58 -7.95
C PRO A 679 -5.38 -24.31 -6.44
N TYR A 680 -5.70 -23.09 -6.00
CA TYR A 680 -5.61 -22.65 -4.60
C TYR A 680 -6.97 -22.49 -3.92
N ALA A 681 -8.08 -22.92 -4.54
CA ALA A 681 -9.44 -22.67 -4.02
C ALA A 681 -9.61 -23.16 -2.57
N GLU A 682 -9.18 -24.39 -2.28
CA GLU A 682 -9.30 -25.00 -0.95
C GLU A 682 -8.53 -24.23 0.12
N VAL A 683 -7.25 -23.92 -0.13
CA VAL A 683 -6.42 -23.20 0.85
C VAL A 683 -6.86 -21.75 1.02
N ILE A 684 -7.39 -21.13 -0.03
CA ILE A 684 -8.00 -19.78 0.04
C ILE A 684 -9.25 -19.80 0.91
N GLN A 685 -10.08 -20.84 0.78
CA GLN A 685 -11.25 -21.05 1.62
C GLN A 685 -10.85 -21.22 3.09
N GLN A 686 -9.84 -22.03 3.39
CA GLN A 686 -9.36 -22.27 4.75
C GLN A 686 -8.89 -20.97 5.43
N VAL A 687 -8.06 -20.16 4.75
CA VAL A 687 -7.59 -18.89 5.34
C VAL A 687 -8.71 -17.85 5.48
N GLN A 688 -9.76 -17.93 4.66
CA GLN A 688 -10.96 -17.11 4.83
C GLN A 688 -11.77 -17.56 6.04
N GLN A 689 -12.02 -18.86 6.19
CA GLN A 689 -12.75 -19.44 7.33
C GLN A 689 -12.02 -19.15 8.65
N ALA A 690 -10.69 -19.18 8.66
CA ALA A 690 -9.87 -18.82 9.82
C ALA A 690 -9.86 -17.31 10.14
N GLY A 691 -10.47 -16.48 9.29
CA GLY A 691 -10.57 -15.02 9.46
C GLY A 691 -9.27 -14.28 9.14
N LEU A 692 -8.38 -14.87 8.34
CA LEU A 692 -7.09 -14.27 7.97
C LEU A 692 -7.21 -13.42 6.69
N PHE A 693 -8.11 -13.77 5.79
CA PHE A 693 -8.33 -13.09 4.51
C PHE A 693 -9.81 -12.90 4.20
N ASP A 694 -10.27 -11.66 4.11
CA ASP A 694 -11.68 -11.32 3.79
C ASP A 694 -11.90 -10.90 2.32
N GLY A 695 -10.81 -10.73 1.57
CA GLY A 695 -10.84 -10.16 0.21
C GLY A 695 -11.14 -8.66 0.19
N VAL A 696 -11.32 -8.11 -1.01
CA VAL A 696 -11.68 -6.71 -1.27
C VAL A 696 -12.80 -6.71 -2.31
N ASN A 697 -13.95 -6.11 -2.00
CA ASN A 697 -15.12 -6.05 -2.88
C ASN A 697 -15.58 -7.43 -3.40
N GLY A 698 -15.52 -8.45 -2.54
CA GLY A 698 -15.87 -9.83 -2.90
C GLY A 698 -14.83 -10.60 -3.71
N ASN A 699 -13.64 -10.02 -3.96
CA ASN A 699 -12.53 -10.68 -4.67
C ASN A 699 -11.37 -11.01 -3.73
N PHE A 700 -10.73 -12.16 -3.89
CA PHE A 700 -9.53 -12.53 -3.16
C PHE A 700 -8.26 -11.88 -3.72
N ASN A 701 -8.22 -11.66 -5.05
CA ASN A 701 -7.09 -11.23 -5.87
C ASN A 701 -5.86 -12.13 -5.73
N PRO A 702 -5.91 -13.39 -6.20
CA PRO A 702 -4.94 -14.43 -5.85
C PRO A 702 -3.51 -14.12 -6.29
N THR A 703 -3.34 -13.44 -7.43
CA THR A 703 -2.04 -13.09 -8.01
C THR A 703 -1.50 -11.73 -7.55
N ALA A 704 -2.27 -10.97 -6.76
CA ALA A 704 -1.81 -9.68 -6.25
C ALA A 704 -0.66 -9.88 -5.24
N ASN A 705 0.35 -9.01 -5.33
CA ASN A 705 1.49 -9.00 -4.41
C ASN A 705 1.04 -8.49 -3.04
N MET A 706 1.56 -9.11 -1.97
CA MET A 706 1.23 -8.75 -0.60
C MET A 706 2.21 -7.70 -0.06
N THR A 707 1.72 -6.66 0.60
CA THR A 707 2.58 -5.67 1.28
C THR A 707 3.09 -6.19 2.62
N ARG A 708 4.17 -5.58 3.13
CA ARG A 708 4.72 -5.92 4.45
C ARG A 708 3.76 -5.61 5.59
N ALA A 709 2.95 -4.56 5.47
CA ALA A 709 1.88 -4.25 6.41
C ALA A 709 0.76 -5.30 6.41
N GLN A 710 0.33 -5.77 5.23
CA GLN A 710 -0.65 -6.86 5.10
C GLN A 710 -0.13 -8.17 5.70
N MET A 711 1.13 -8.52 5.43
CA MET A 711 1.80 -9.65 6.06
C MET A 711 1.76 -9.56 7.59
N ALA A 712 2.05 -8.37 8.14
CA ALA A 712 2.10 -8.19 9.59
C ALA A 712 0.77 -8.51 10.26
N LYS A 713 -0.33 -7.98 9.71
CA LYS A 713 -1.69 -8.30 10.17
C LYS A 713 -1.96 -9.81 10.09
N VAL A 714 -1.64 -10.44 8.97
CA VAL A 714 -1.91 -11.88 8.75
C VAL A 714 -1.18 -12.74 9.78
N LEU A 715 0.10 -12.49 10.04
CA LEU A 715 0.87 -13.28 11.01
C LEU A 715 0.41 -13.06 12.46
N VAL A 716 0.10 -11.82 12.85
CA VAL A 716 -0.42 -11.56 14.19
C VAL A 716 -1.75 -12.28 14.43
N LEU A 717 -2.64 -12.30 13.44
CA LEU A 717 -3.93 -12.98 13.56
C LEU A 717 -3.80 -14.51 13.51
N ALA A 718 -2.89 -15.05 12.69
CA ALA A 718 -2.69 -16.49 12.54
C ALA A 718 -2.07 -17.13 13.78
N PHE A 719 -1.16 -16.42 14.46
CA PHE A 719 -0.43 -16.90 15.64
C PHE A 719 -0.95 -16.33 16.97
N HIS A 720 -2.05 -15.56 16.92
CA HIS A 720 -2.66 -14.90 18.09
C HIS A 720 -1.64 -14.13 18.95
N LEU A 721 -0.70 -13.45 18.29
CA LEU A 721 0.41 -12.78 18.95
C LEU A 721 -0.09 -11.56 19.73
N THR A 722 0.50 -11.34 20.91
CA THR A 722 0.19 -10.19 21.76
C THR A 722 1.48 -9.49 22.21
N SER A 723 1.38 -8.24 22.63
CA SER A 723 2.48 -7.47 23.21
C SER A 723 1.95 -6.34 24.08
N THR A 724 2.65 -6.03 25.17
CA THR A 724 2.43 -4.82 25.99
C THR A 724 3.30 -3.65 25.56
N GLU A 725 4.34 -3.90 24.75
CA GLU A 725 5.26 -2.89 24.24
C GLU A 725 4.78 -2.36 22.88
N LYS A 726 4.88 -1.03 22.68
CA LYS A 726 4.37 -0.33 21.49
C LYS A 726 5.46 0.34 20.65
N GLU A 727 6.73 0.01 20.84
CA GLU A 727 7.81 0.54 20.01
C GLU A 727 7.77 -0.07 18.60
N THR A 728 8.02 0.77 17.59
CA THR A 728 8.02 0.38 16.17
C THR A 728 9.19 1.01 15.43
N PHE A 729 9.19 0.88 14.11
CA PHE A 729 10.21 1.38 13.20
C PHE A 729 9.99 2.86 12.81
N HIS A 730 11.06 3.57 12.44
CA HIS A 730 11.06 5.02 12.18
C HIS A 730 10.06 5.48 11.11
N ASP A 731 9.81 4.63 10.12
CA ASP A 731 8.96 4.90 8.96
C ASP A 731 7.52 4.40 9.14
N VAL A 732 7.15 3.96 10.35
CA VAL A 732 5.79 3.50 10.68
C VAL A 732 5.17 4.50 11.65
N PRO A 733 4.46 5.54 11.18
CA PRO A 733 3.83 6.50 12.07
C PRO A 733 2.73 5.82 12.91
N ALA A 734 2.49 6.32 14.13
CA ALA A 734 1.43 5.82 15.03
C ALA A 734 0.03 5.81 14.39
N THR A 735 -0.18 6.60 13.35
CA THR A 735 -1.42 6.69 12.56
C THR A 735 -1.53 5.65 11.44
N HIS A 736 -0.47 4.87 11.19
CA HIS A 736 -0.48 3.84 10.16
C HIS A 736 -1.42 2.70 10.55
N TRP A 737 -2.30 2.25 9.64
CA TRP A 737 -3.31 1.23 9.94
C TRP A 737 -2.72 -0.09 10.47
N ALA A 738 -1.48 -0.39 10.09
CA ALA A 738 -0.76 -1.58 10.53
C ALA A 738 0.17 -1.36 11.74
N TYR A 739 0.15 -0.19 12.38
CA TYR A 739 1.08 0.18 13.45
C TYR A 739 1.13 -0.88 14.55
N ASP A 740 -0.02 -1.22 15.15
CA ASP A 740 -0.07 -2.17 16.26
C ASP A 740 0.38 -3.58 15.83
N TYR A 741 0.00 -4.04 14.64
CA TYR A 741 0.44 -5.34 14.13
C TYR A 741 1.96 -5.39 13.93
N ILE A 742 2.54 -4.32 13.39
CA ILE A 742 4.00 -4.23 13.18
C ILE A 742 4.73 -4.16 14.52
N ALA A 743 4.22 -3.40 15.49
CA ALA A 743 4.77 -3.31 16.84
C ALA A 743 4.72 -4.68 17.55
N ILE A 744 3.62 -5.43 17.44
CA ILE A 744 3.51 -6.79 17.98
C ILE A 744 4.56 -7.71 17.36
N LEU A 745 4.76 -7.66 16.04
CA LEU A 745 5.80 -8.47 15.40
C LEU A 745 7.21 -8.06 15.82
N ALA A 746 7.46 -6.76 16.04
CA ALA A 746 8.75 -6.28 16.52
C ALA A 746 9.03 -6.77 17.95
N ALA A 747 8.07 -6.62 18.85
CA ALA A 747 8.16 -7.05 20.23
C ALA A 747 8.36 -8.58 20.39
N ASN A 748 7.78 -9.37 19.50
CA ASN A 748 7.97 -10.83 19.46
C ASN A 748 9.24 -11.25 18.69
N GLY A 749 10.11 -10.31 18.30
CA GLY A 749 11.36 -10.61 17.58
C GLY A 749 11.17 -11.19 16.17
N ILE A 750 9.97 -11.09 15.61
CA ILE A 750 9.62 -11.58 14.26
C ILE A 750 10.05 -10.54 13.21
N ALA A 751 9.69 -9.28 13.44
CA ALA A 751 10.09 -8.14 12.62
C ALA A 751 11.38 -7.52 13.17
N LEU A 752 12.47 -7.53 12.40
CA LEU A 752 13.76 -6.96 12.83
C LEU A 752 14.04 -5.58 12.23
N GLY A 753 13.32 -5.20 11.16
CA GLY A 753 13.58 -3.98 10.39
C GLY A 753 14.89 -4.01 9.58
N ASP A 754 15.10 -2.93 8.81
CA ASP A 754 16.30 -2.65 8.04
C ASP A 754 16.76 -1.22 8.35
N ASN A 755 17.85 -1.09 9.12
CA ASN A 755 18.35 0.19 9.66
C ASN A 755 17.24 1.01 10.38
N GLY A 756 16.43 0.33 11.18
CA GLY A 756 15.33 0.95 11.93
C GLY A 756 14.07 1.23 11.11
N ASN A 757 13.98 0.79 9.85
CA ASN A 757 12.80 0.96 9.00
C ASN A 757 12.09 -0.37 8.73
N PHE A 758 10.76 -0.35 8.66
CA PHE A 758 9.94 -1.50 8.31
C PHE A 758 9.51 -1.50 6.86
N LYS A 759 9.30 -0.35 6.21
CA LYS A 759 8.76 -0.17 4.86
C LYS A 759 7.38 -0.83 4.68
N PRO A 760 6.33 -0.34 5.37
CA PRO A 760 5.04 -1.02 5.44
C PRO A 760 4.33 -1.18 4.08
N GLU A 761 4.52 -0.24 3.17
CA GLU A 761 3.87 -0.22 1.86
C GLU A 761 4.62 -1.02 0.78
N ASP A 762 5.87 -1.40 1.03
CA ASP A 762 6.64 -2.22 0.09
C ASP A 762 6.08 -3.64 0.01
N TYR A 763 6.17 -4.25 -1.17
CA TYR A 763 5.85 -5.66 -1.34
C TYR A 763 6.85 -6.55 -0.60
N ILE A 764 6.34 -7.53 0.13
CA ILE A 764 7.22 -8.49 0.80
C ILE A 764 7.73 -9.54 -0.20
N THR A 765 9.03 -9.77 -0.18
CA THR A 765 9.65 -10.82 -1.00
C THR A 765 9.40 -12.21 -0.41
N ARG A 766 9.56 -13.26 -1.24
CA ARG A 766 9.40 -14.66 -0.80
C ARG A 766 10.37 -15.05 0.32
N ALA A 767 11.63 -14.62 0.25
CA ALA A 767 12.61 -14.87 1.31
C ALA A 767 12.29 -14.13 2.61
N GLN A 768 11.77 -12.89 2.51
CA GLN A 768 11.31 -12.16 3.69
C GLN A 768 10.09 -12.83 4.32
N PHE A 769 9.07 -13.19 3.54
CA PHE A 769 7.90 -13.88 4.09
C PHE A 769 8.30 -15.20 4.77
N ALA A 770 9.18 -15.97 4.13
CA ALA A 770 9.79 -17.17 4.70
C ALA A 770 10.42 -16.89 6.07
N ALA A 771 11.30 -15.90 6.18
CA ALA A 771 11.95 -15.56 7.43
C ALA A 771 10.97 -15.15 8.54
N PHE A 772 9.95 -14.37 8.20
CA PHE A 772 8.91 -13.94 9.14
C PHE A 772 8.07 -15.13 9.63
N LEU A 773 7.57 -15.97 8.72
CA LEU A 773 6.78 -17.15 9.08
C LEU A 773 7.60 -18.14 9.92
N HIS A 774 8.86 -18.37 9.56
CA HIS A 774 9.74 -19.23 10.34
C HIS A 774 9.90 -18.73 11.78
N ARG A 775 10.12 -17.42 12.00
CA ARG A 775 10.24 -16.86 13.36
C ARG A 775 8.92 -16.89 14.13
N ALA A 776 7.80 -16.69 13.44
CA ALA A 776 6.47 -16.80 14.04
C ALA A 776 6.18 -18.22 14.53
N LEU A 777 6.60 -19.25 13.78
CA LEU A 777 6.50 -20.67 14.17
C LEU A 777 7.40 -21.05 15.37
N GLN A 778 8.30 -20.17 15.80
CA GLN A 778 9.12 -20.38 17.00
C GLN A 778 8.60 -19.64 18.23
N GLN A 779 7.53 -18.84 18.08
CA GLN A 779 6.78 -18.27 19.22
C GLN A 779 5.82 -19.34 19.76
#